data_AF-A0AAE3VCZ1-F1
#
_entry.id   AF-A0AAE3VCZ1-F1
#
_cell.length_a   1.000
_cell.length_b   1.000
_cell.length_c   1.000
_cell.angle_alpha   90.00
_cell.angle_beta   90.00
_cell.angle_gamma   90.00
#
_symmetry.space_group_name_H-M   'P 1'
#
loop_
_entity.id
_entity.type
_entity.pdbx_description
1 polymer ?
#
loop_
_entity_poly.entity_id
_entity_poly.type
_entity_poly.pdbx_seq_one_letter_code
_entity_poly.pdbx_strand_id
1 'polypeptide(L)'
;MRETAVQTADLLLAEKQPREAFALFLRALDSGLDRCFSTTARLAENQRQLNLVARPPSPDITRRALAGVNQCLVSLVPADALPPEKLESLSAAWNQALAATYRPDIGTAAPFIALSESGLPASWRLLCHWQTASALLREGNFREAKGLIRALPPVNTIPLAEYFSYIDGLACMDEGNFREAASRLQNCHPSACPVLASTVLLALAESLEASLELIQAGEAFRKLTNTPVLWHRKEAEYALKRLAVLRNMERAPQEQRPIVPLHDDRSTRGNWPLGYGMIFHLLAAHNFRTDYSGGLGDKLTCRFRTGNPSEKGRLWVTSKSVNDAAALWNPQRRTRMAANRDDHGEQNPLGTGPDLLLTCRIPEGVHLLSLYFVNDYHYYEQNRAYTVTVADAEQRLLCVTHVRNFGGGLYKRFAVSGPASLQFRIWRNMSINVLLSGVFLDTPSLPDPPACLSAAGQNETLATRYASLRLALASATPTDFPALLAESDALLDSLSATTAGVSPESTARHWMISQLLRLTGMPVHGVKALEAALANYANPEDVYRLVMDSFADRAASQPSLAWHQPGNHELDILWRRYFALLDQQAKLKWTPSQGQKRTNYQWAHGFTQAFGCEAAGRISAGERLSSPKLKSAPQGAEVCHSSGVW
;
A
#
# COMPACT_ATOMS: atom_id res chain seq x y z
N MET A 1 -20.17 -9.90 -15.78
CA MET A 1 -19.56 -10.90 -14.86
C MET A 1 -20.45 -11.16 -13.65
N ARG A 2 -20.67 -10.21 -12.73
CA ARG A 2 -21.53 -10.42 -11.54
C ARG A 2 -22.97 -10.82 -11.91
N GLU A 3 -23.57 -10.12 -12.85
CA GLU A 3 -24.91 -10.45 -13.39
C GLU A 3 -24.97 -11.89 -13.92
N THR A 4 -23.98 -12.29 -14.72
CA THR A 4 -23.85 -13.65 -15.25
C THR A 4 -23.71 -14.69 -14.13
N ALA A 5 -22.98 -14.38 -13.05
CA ALA A 5 -22.84 -15.26 -11.90
C ALA A 5 -24.18 -15.46 -11.18
N VAL A 6 -24.95 -14.38 -10.95
CA VAL A 6 -26.29 -14.46 -10.35
C VAL A 6 -27.24 -15.27 -11.24
N GLN A 7 -27.30 -14.98 -12.54
CA GLN A 7 -28.15 -15.72 -13.48
C GLN A 7 -27.81 -17.20 -13.56
N THR A 8 -26.51 -17.54 -13.56
CA THR A 8 -26.07 -18.94 -13.56
C THR A 8 -26.42 -19.62 -12.23
N ALA A 9 -26.27 -18.93 -11.11
CA ALA A 9 -26.67 -19.44 -9.79
C ALA A 9 -28.17 -19.71 -9.70
N ASP A 10 -29.00 -18.82 -10.27
CA ASP A 10 -30.46 -18.99 -10.34
C ASP A 10 -30.83 -20.29 -11.11
N LEU A 11 -30.12 -20.57 -12.22
CA LEU A 11 -30.30 -21.81 -12.99
C LEU A 11 -29.89 -23.06 -12.18
N LEU A 12 -28.76 -23.01 -11.47
CA LEU A 12 -28.31 -24.12 -10.63
C LEU A 12 -29.29 -24.38 -9.47
N LEU A 13 -29.88 -23.34 -8.88
CA LEU A 13 -30.95 -23.49 -7.90
C LEU A 13 -32.18 -24.19 -8.48
N ALA A 14 -32.58 -23.83 -9.70
CA ALA A 14 -33.70 -24.49 -10.39
C ALA A 14 -33.41 -25.99 -10.64
N GLU A 15 -32.17 -26.35 -10.92
CA GLU A 15 -31.67 -27.73 -11.06
C GLU A 15 -31.37 -28.42 -9.72
N LYS A 16 -31.77 -27.83 -8.59
CA LYS A 16 -31.58 -28.37 -7.23
C LYS A 16 -30.11 -28.61 -6.87
N GLN A 17 -29.22 -27.72 -7.30
CA GLN A 17 -27.79 -27.70 -6.98
C GLN A 17 -27.45 -26.50 -6.06
N PRO A 18 -27.94 -26.50 -4.80
CA PRO A 18 -27.82 -25.33 -3.93
C PRO A 18 -26.40 -25.02 -3.46
N ARG A 19 -25.48 -26.00 -3.45
CA ARG A 19 -24.09 -25.76 -3.03
C ARG A 19 -23.30 -25.00 -4.09
N GLU A 20 -23.45 -25.41 -5.34
CA GLU A 20 -22.84 -24.82 -6.52
C GLU A 20 -23.43 -23.42 -6.76
N ALA A 21 -24.75 -23.28 -6.62
CA ALA A 21 -25.41 -21.98 -6.67
C ALA A 21 -24.91 -21.03 -5.58
N PHE A 22 -24.79 -21.51 -4.33
CA PHE A 22 -24.27 -20.70 -3.22
C PHE A 22 -22.90 -20.12 -3.55
N ALA A 23 -21.97 -20.94 -4.07
CA ALA A 23 -20.63 -20.49 -4.45
C ALA A 23 -20.66 -19.37 -5.53
N LEU A 24 -21.57 -19.45 -6.50
CA LEU A 24 -21.74 -18.40 -7.51
C LEU A 24 -22.38 -17.12 -6.95
N PHE A 25 -23.32 -17.22 -6.01
CA PHE A 25 -23.83 -16.03 -5.31
C PHE A 25 -22.73 -15.36 -4.46
N LEU A 26 -21.87 -16.14 -3.79
CA LEU A 26 -20.69 -15.56 -3.14
C LEU A 26 -19.80 -14.82 -4.12
N ARG A 27 -19.58 -15.38 -5.31
CA ARG A 27 -18.80 -14.69 -6.35
C ARG A 27 -19.46 -13.38 -6.81
N ALA A 28 -20.78 -13.28 -6.80
CA ALA A 28 -21.48 -12.02 -7.08
C ALA A 28 -21.31 -10.98 -5.94
N LEU A 29 -21.22 -11.43 -4.69
CA LEU A 29 -20.99 -10.60 -3.50
C LEU A 29 -19.51 -10.25 -3.28
N ASP A 30 -18.59 -10.97 -3.91
CA ASP A 30 -17.16 -10.72 -3.85
C ASP A 30 -16.82 -9.35 -4.46
N SER A 31 -16.21 -8.50 -3.62
CA SER A 31 -15.78 -7.15 -3.99
C SER A 31 -14.33 -7.09 -4.47
N GLY A 32 -13.64 -8.23 -4.53
CA GLY A 32 -12.25 -8.34 -4.95
C GLY A 32 -11.27 -7.73 -3.95
N LEU A 33 -9.98 -7.97 -4.15
CA LEU A 33 -8.93 -7.39 -3.31
C LEU A 33 -8.37 -6.09 -3.89
N ASP A 34 -8.42 -5.93 -5.22
CA ASP A 34 -7.98 -4.67 -5.83
C ASP A 34 -9.02 -3.56 -5.62
N ARG A 35 -8.55 -2.39 -5.22
CA ARG A 35 -9.41 -1.24 -4.91
C ARG A 35 -8.80 0.07 -5.34
N CYS A 36 -9.60 0.91 -5.97
CA CYS A 36 -9.21 2.28 -6.28
C CYS A 36 -10.15 3.25 -5.56
N PHE A 37 -9.62 4.38 -5.11
CA PHE A 37 -10.40 5.42 -4.44
C PHE A 37 -10.86 6.51 -5.42
N SER A 38 -10.19 6.61 -6.57
CA SER A 38 -10.63 7.45 -7.68
C SER A 38 -11.67 6.75 -8.54
N THR A 39 -12.64 7.51 -9.04
CA THR A 39 -13.81 6.98 -9.76
C THR A 39 -13.88 7.41 -11.22
N THR A 40 -12.92 8.19 -11.70
CA THR A 40 -12.90 8.75 -13.06
C THR A 40 -11.59 8.40 -13.78
N ALA A 41 -11.69 7.58 -14.82
CA ALA A 41 -10.59 7.27 -15.72
C ALA A 41 -10.59 8.19 -16.95
N ARG A 42 -9.51 8.17 -17.73
CA ARG A 42 -9.35 9.04 -18.90
C ARG A 42 -10.06 8.52 -20.15
N LEU A 43 -10.10 7.20 -20.34
CA LEU A 43 -10.72 6.55 -21.50
C LEU A 43 -11.92 5.69 -21.06
N ALA A 44 -12.89 5.53 -21.97
CA ALA A 44 -14.12 4.78 -21.68
C ALA A 44 -13.86 3.31 -21.28
N GLU A 45 -12.89 2.65 -21.92
CA GLU A 45 -12.51 1.27 -21.55
C GLU A 45 -11.88 1.21 -20.16
N ASN A 46 -10.93 2.11 -19.85
CA ASN A 46 -10.37 2.20 -18.50
C ASN A 46 -11.45 2.52 -17.46
N GLN A 47 -12.44 3.35 -17.81
CA GLN A 47 -13.57 3.65 -16.92
C GLN A 47 -14.41 2.41 -16.62
N ARG A 48 -14.66 1.56 -17.63
CA ARG A 48 -15.37 0.28 -17.44
C ARG A 48 -14.63 -0.63 -16.46
N GLN A 49 -13.31 -0.73 -16.60
CA GLN A 49 -12.47 -1.53 -15.72
C GLN A 49 -12.38 -0.93 -14.31
N LEU A 50 -12.15 0.38 -14.20
CA LEU A 50 -12.07 1.11 -12.93
C LEU A 50 -13.38 0.96 -12.12
N ASN A 51 -14.54 1.01 -12.77
CA ASN A 51 -15.83 0.83 -12.10
C ASN A 51 -15.97 -0.51 -11.37
N LEU A 52 -15.20 -1.55 -11.74
CA LEU A 52 -15.25 -2.86 -11.07
C LEU A 52 -14.60 -2.84 -9.68
N VAL A 53 -13.63 -1.93 -9.48
CA VAL A 53 -12.77 -1.86 -8.27
C VAL A 53 -12.88 -0.54 -7.50
N ALA A 54 -13.46 0.49 -8.12
CA ALA A 54 -13.69 1.80 -7.49
C ALA A 54 -15.12 2.00 -6.99
N ARG A 55 -16.02 1.06 -7.30
CA ARG A 55 -17.42 1.13 -6.88
C ARG A 55 -17.88 -0.22 -6.34
N PRO A 56 -18.76 -0.23 -5.32
CA PRO A 56 -19.40 -1.46 -4.89
C PRO A 56 -20.28 -2.04 -6.04
N PRO A 57 -20.55 -3.35 -6.00
CA PRO A 57 -21.68 -3.94 -6.73
C PRO A 57 -22.96 -3.09 -6.62
N SER A 58 -23.79 -3.10 -7.66
CA SER A 58 -25.05 -2.36 -7.61
C SER A 58 -25.97 -2.94 -6.52
N PRO A 59 -26.78 -2.09 -5.85
CA PRO A 59 -27.69 -2.56 -4.80
C PRO A 59 -28.62 -3.68 -5.26
N ASP A 60 -29.05 -3.66 -6.52
CA ASP A 60 -29.90 -4.72 -7.09
C ASP A 60 -29.19 -6.08 -7.20
N ILE A 61 -27.95 -6.09 -7.70
CA ILE A 61 -27.14 -7.32 -7.77
C ILE A 61 -26.89 -7.86 -6.36
N THR A 62 -26.54 -7.00 -5.41
CA THR A 62 -26.34 -7.39 -4.00
C THR A 62 -27.61 -8.01 -3.42
N ARG A 63 -28.76 -7.35 -3.57
CA ARG A 63 -30.06 -7.83 -3.07
C ARG A 63 -30.43 -9.18 -3.67
N ARG A 64 -30.31 -9.34 -4.99
CA ARG A 64 -30.56 -10.61 -5.68
C ARG A 64 -29.62 -11.72 -5.21
N ALA A 65 -28.33 -11.43 -5.05
CA ALA A 65 -27.37 -12.41 -4.58
C ALA A 65 -27.64 -12.84 -3.13
N LEU A 66 -27.97 -11.90 -2.23
CA LEU A 66 -28.35 -12.22 -0.85
C LEU A 66 -29.66 -13.03 -0.80
N ALA A 67 -30.64 -12.71 -1.64
CA ALA A 67 -31.85 -13.50 -1.77
C ALA A 67 -31.58 -14.93 -2.25
N GLY A 68 -30.70 -15.09 -3.24
CA GLY A 68 -30.23 -16.39 -3.71
C GLY A 68 -29.48 -17.20 -2.65
N VAL A 69 -28.60 -16.54 -1.87
CA VAL A 69 -27.96 -17.14 -0.68
C VAL A 69 -29.02 -17.64 0.30
N ASN A 70 -30.04 -16.83 0.60
CA ASN A 70 -31.11 -17.21 1.50
C ASN A 70 -31.88 -18.45 1.00
N GLN A 71 -32.17 -18.53 -0.30
CA GLN A 71 -32.81 -19.70 -0.91
C GLN A 71 -31.93 -20.96 -0.85
N CYS A 72 -30.62 -20.82 -1.04
CA CYS A 72 -29.68 -21.92 -0.84
C CYS A 72 -29.72 -22.40 0.62
N LEU A 73 -29.74 -21.48 1.59
CA LEU A 73 -29.81 -21.80 3.02
C LEU A 73 -31.09 -22.56 3.40
N VAL A 74 -32.24 -22.25 2.77
CA VAL A 74 -33.47 -23.04 2.97
C VAL A 74 -33.25 -24.53 2.68
N SER A 75 -32.36 -24.88 1.74
CA SER A 75 -32.05 -26.27 1.40
C SER A 75 -30.89 -26.86 2.22
N LEU A 76 -29.88 -26.04 2.52
CA LEU A 76 -28.64 -26.49 3.16
C LEU A 76 -28.71 -26.48 4.70
N VAL A 77 -29.24 -25.40 5.26
CA VAL A 77 -29.33 -25.14 6.70
C VAL A 77 -30.61 -24.35 6.99
N PRO A 78 -31.80 -24.98 6.97
CA PRO A 78 -33.07 -24.27 7.01
C PRO A 78 -33.24 -23.33 8.23
N ALA A 79 -32.62 -23.68 9.35
CA ALA A 79 -32.66 -22.87 10.59
C ALA A 79 -31.99 -21.49 10.45
N ASP A 80 -31.11 -21.32 9.45
CA ASP A 80 -30.39 -20.06 9.20
C ASP A 80 -31.07 -19.21 8.10
N ALA A 81 -32.15 -19.69 7.49
CA ALA A 81 -32.91 -18.92 6.51
C ALA A 81 -33.65 -17.75 7.17
N LEU A 82 -33.56 -16.57 6.56
CA LEU A 82 -34.19 -15.35 7.05
C LEU A 82 -35.58 -15.14 6.43
N PRO A 83 -36.53 -14.58 7.20
CA PRO A 83 -37.79 -14.11 6.64
C PRO A 83 -37.57 -12.86 5.76
N PRO A 84 -38.48 -12.57 4.81
CA PRO A 84 -38.29 -11.52 3.81
C PRO A 84 -37.95 -10.13 4.38
N GLU A 85 -38.61 -9.71 5.46
CA GLU A 85 -38.38 -8.38 6.06
C GLU A 85 -36.98 -8.24 6.67
N LYS A 86 -36.44 -9.32 7.25
CA LYS A 86 -35.06 -9.34 7.77
C LYS A 86 -34.05 -9.38 6.64
N LEU A 87 -34.34 -10.10 5.55
CA LEU A 87 -33.47 -10.17 4.39
C LEU A 87 -33.35 -8.82 3.67
N GLU A 88 -34.44 -8.07 3.51
CA GLU A 88 -34.41 -6.72 2.94
C GLU A 88 -33.61 -5.76 3.84
N SER A 89 -33.85 -5.81 5.15
CA SER A 89 -33.08 -5.01 6.12
C SER A 89 -31.58 -5.34 6.08
N LEU A 90 -31.23 -6.63 6.02
CA LEU A 90 -29.84 -7.08 5.86
C LEU A 90 -29.24 -6.61 4.54
N SER A 91 -30.00 -6.66 3.44
CA SER A 91 -29.53 -6.20 2.12
C SER A 91 -29.20 -4.72 2.11
N ALA A 92 -30.01 -3.89 2.77
CA ALA A 92 -29.74 -2.46 2.93
C ALA A 92 -28.46 -2.22 3.74
N ALA A 93 -28.34 -2.89 4.90
CA ALA A 93 -27.17 -2.75 5.77
C ALA A 93 -25.88 -3.30 5.12
N TRP A 94 -25.98 -4.40 4.36
CA TRP A 94 -24.87 -4.95 3.59
C TRP A 94 -24.38 -3.97 2.52
N ASN A 95 -25.28 -3.34 1.77
CA ASN A 95 -24.90 -2.32 0.78
C ASN A 95 -24.21 -1.13 1.43
N GLN A 96 -24.68 -0.69 2.60
CA GLN A 96 -24.03 0.39 3.36
C GLN A 96 -22.63 -0.03 3.83
N ALA A 97 -22.50 -1.23 4.41
CA ALA A 97 -21.23 -1.78 4.84
C ALA A 97 -20.25 -1.87 3.67
N LEU A 98 -20.71 -2.41 2.54
CA LEU A 98 -19.91 -2.53 1.33
C LEU A 98 -19.47 -1.18 0.80
N ALA A 99 -20.35 -0.18 0.71
CA ALA A 99 -20.03 1.16 0.27
C ALA A 99 -19.00 1.86 1.18
N ALA A 100 -19.08 1.66 2.50
CA ALA A 100 -18.11 2.19 3.45
C ALA A 100 -16.69 1.69 3.17
N THR A 101 -16.58 0.44 2.71
CA THR A 101 -15.28 -0.14 2.41
C THR A 101 -14.57 0.50 1.18
N TYR A 102 -15.28 1.23 0.32
CA TYR A 102 -14.69 1.98 -0.82
C TYR A 102 -14.26 3.39 -0.45
N ARG A 103 -14.38 3.78 0.83
CA ARG A 103 -13.95 5.10 1.29
C ARG A 103 -12.55 5.00 1.88
N PRO A 104 -11.61 5.89 1.52
CA PRO A 104 -10.23 5.81 1.97
C PRO A 104 -10.06 6.11 3.47
N ASP A 105 -10.99 6.83 4.07
CA ASP A 105 -10.97 7.36 5.44
C ASP A 105 -11.71 6.48 6.46
N ILE A 106 -12.64 5.64 6.01
CA ILE A 106 -13.42 4.77 6.89
C ILE A 106 -12.70 3.43 7.04
N GLY A 107 -12.45 3.02 8.28
CA GLY A 107 -11.96 1.67 8.60
C GLY A 107 -12.85 0.62 7.92
N THR A 108 -12.29 -0.11 6.95
CA THR A 108 -13.08 -0.80 5.92
C THR A 108 -13.77 -2.06 6.42
N ALA A 109 -13.40 -2.58 7.58
CA ALA A 109 -13.94 -3.81 8.15
C ALA A 109 -15.06 -3.58 9.19
N ALA A 110 -15.07 -2.42 9.87
CA ALA A 110 -15.94 -2.18 11.03
C ALA A 110 -17.44 -2.37 10.77
N PRO A 111 -18.01 -1.93 9.63
CA PRO A 111 -19.44 -2.16 9.36
C PRO A 111 -19.81 -3.65 9.25
N PHE A 112 -18.92 -4.49 8.72
CA PHE A 112 -19.16 -5.94 8.64
C PHE A 112 -18.98 -6.64 10.00
N ILE A 113 -18.09 -6.13 10.86
CA ILE A 113 -18.00 -6.57 12.26
C ILE A 113 -19.31 -6.29 12.98
N ALA A 114 -19.80 -5.04 12.93
CA ALA A 114 -21.07 -4.67 13.57
C ALA A 114 -22.26 -5.49 13.05
N LEU A 115 -22.29 -5.77 11.74
CA LEU A 115 -23.28 -6.68 11.13
C LEU A 115 -23.19 -8.10 11.72
N SER A 116 -21.99 -8.65 11.87
CA SER A 116 -21.79 -9.98 12.44
C SER A 116 -22.27 -10.09 13.90
N GLU A 117 -22.29 -8.98 14.63
CA GLU A 117 -22.71 -8.89 16.04
C GLU A 117 -24.21 -8.58 16.22
N SER A 118 -24.94 -8.31 15.13
CA SER A 118 -26.35 -7.89 15.14
C SER A 118 -27.37 -9.00 15.42
N GLY A 119 -26.93 -10.16 15.91
CA GLY A 119 -27.79 -11.30 16.22
C GLY A 119 -28.22 -12.11 14.99
N LEU A 120 -27.46 -12.04 13.88
CA LEU A 120 -27.71 -12.85 12.69
C LEU A 120 -27.50 -14.36 12.95
N PRO A 121 -28.20 -15.24 12.20
CA PRO A 121 -27.95 -16.68 12.25
C PRO A 121 -26.49 -17.03 11.87
N ALA A 122 -26.05 -18.23 12.23
CA ALA A 122 -24.63 -18.61 12.15
C ALA A 122 -24.04 -18.47 10.73
N SER A 123 -24.76 -18.96 9.71
CA SER A 123 -24.32 -18.86 8.31
C SER A 123 -24.14 -17.42 7.84
N TRP A 124 -25.03 -16.51 8.25
CA TRP A 124 -24.93 -15.09 7.91
C TRP A 124 -23.79 -14.37 8.63
N ARG A 125 -23.54 -14.72 9.90
CA ARG A 125 -22.36 -14.21 10.64
C ARG A 125 -21.06 -14.63 9.96
N LEU A 126 -20.97 -15.87 9.47
CA LEU A 126 -19.82 -16.35 8.72
C LEU A 126 -19.61 -15.58 7.41
N LEU A 127 -20.68 -15.21 6.71
CA LEU A 127 -20.58 -14.34 5.52
C LEU A 127 -20.06 -12.95 5.87
N CYS A 128 -20.51 -12.38 6.98
CA CYS A 128 -19.96 -11.12 7.49
C CYS A 128 -18.47 -11.26 7.84
N HIS A 129 -18.06 -12.33 8.53
CA HIS A 129 -16.66 -12.59 8.84
C HIS A 129 -15.79 -12.75 7.59
N TRP A 130 -16.30 -13.40 6.54
CA TRP A 130 -15.61 -13.50 5.25
C TRP A 130 -15.37 -12.12 4.63
N GLN A 131 -16.37 -11.23 4.63
CA GLN A 131 -16.21 -9.85 4.15
C GLN A 131 -15.30 -9.02 5.04
N THR A 132 -15.37 -9.19 6.37
CA THR A 132 -14.46 -8.57 7.34
C THR A 132 -13.02 -8.97 7.05
N ALA A 133 -12.72 -10.26 6.93
CA ALA A 133 -11.38 -10.76 6.64
C ALA A 133 -10.86 -10.24 5.28
N SER A 134 -11.72 -10.20 4.27
CA SER A 134 -11.38 -9.63 2.96
C SER A 134 -11.08 -8.12 3.04
N ALA A 135 -11.82 -7.38 3.85
CA ALA A 135 -11.57 -5.94 4.08
C ALA A 135 -10.25 -5.71 4.82
N LEU A 136 -9.97 -6.48 5.86
CA LEU A 136 -8.72 -6.43 6.62
C LEU A 136 -7.51 -6.71 5.72
N LEU A 137 -7.58 -7.77 4.89
CA LEU A 137 -6.53 -8.11 3.92
C LEU A 137 -6.22 -6.94 2.97
N ARG A 138 -7.24 -6.23 2.47
CA ARG A 138 -7.06 -5.07 1.59
C ARG A 138 -6.35 -3.90 2.25
N GLU A 139 -6.57 -3.70 3.55
CA GLU A 139 -5.93 -2.62 4.31
C GLU A 139 -4.54 -3.00 4.83
N GLY A 140 -4.08 -4.24 4.60
CA GLY A 140 -2.81 -4.71 5.13
C GLY A 140 -2.88 -5.27 6.56
N ASN A 141 -4.08 -5.45 7.12
CA ASN A 141 -4.30 -5.97 8.46
C ASN A 141 -4.29 -7.52 8.46
N PHE A 142 -3.20 -8.11 7.96
CA PHE A 142 -3.08 -9.55 7.72
C PHE A 142 -3.25 -10.38 9.00
N ARG A 143 -2.66 -9.92 10.10
CA ARG A 143 -2.76 -10.56 11.41
C ARG A 143 -4.21 -10.64 11.90
N GLU A 144 -4.95 -9.53 11.85
CA GLU A 144 -6.35 -9.49 12.27
C GLU A 144 -7.21 -10.39 11.38
N ALA A 145 -6.96 -10.41 10.06
CA ALA A 145 -7.65 -11.30 9.14
C ALA A 145 -7.44 -12.78 9.50
N LYS A 146 -6.18 -13.19 9.74
CA LYS A 146 -5.87 -14.57 10.16
C LYS A 146 -6.44 -14.90 11.53
N GLY A 147 -6.34 -13.98 12.50
CA GLY A 147 -6.87 -14.15 13.84
C GLY A 147 -8.38 -14.39 13.81
N LEU A 148 -9.09 -13.58 13.03
CA LEU A 148 -10.52 -13.76 12.79
C LEU A 148 -10.82 -15.14 12.20
N ILE A 149 -10.12 -15.55 11.15
CA ILE A 149 -10.35 -16.83 10.47
C ILE A 149 -10.07 -18.02 11.38
N ARG A 150 -8.95 -18.00 12.11
CA ARG A 150 -8.50 -19.09 12.98
C ARG A 150 -9.36 -19.26 14.23
N ALA A 151 -10.06 -18.20 14.65
CA ALA A 151 -11.02 -18.26 15.74
C ALA A 151 -12.37 -18.88 15.32
N LEU A 152 -12.64 -19.04 14.02
CA LEU A 152 -13.89 -19.63 13.55
C LEU A 152 -13.91 -21.14 13.78
N PRO A 153 -15.06 -21.69 14.20
CA PRO A 153 -15.23 -23.15 14.24
C PRO A 153 -15.13 -23.73 12.83
N PRO A 154 -14.75 -25.02 12.68
CA PRO A 154 -14.78 -25.69 11.39
C PRO A 154 -16.17 -25.60 10.76
N VAL A 155 -16.27 -25.06 9.55
CA VAL A 155 -17.54 -24.86 8.82
C VAL A 155 -17.65 -25.88 7.70
N ASN A 156 -18.50 -26.89 7.87
CA ASN A 156 -18.77 -27.90 6.83
C ASN A 156 -20.18 -27.77 6.22
N THR A 157 -21.01 -26.89 6.75
CA THR A 157 -22.44 -26.78 6.39
C THR A 157 -22.68 -25.92 5.16
N ILE A 158 -21.83 -24.91 4.92
CA ILE A 158 -21.87 -24.01 3.77
C ILE A 158 -20.47 -23.89 3.13
N PRO A 159 -20.36 -23.64 1.80
CA PRO A 159 -19.09 -23.68 1.08
C PRO A 159 -18.28 -22.38 1.27
N LEU A 160 -17.94 -22.05 2.53
CA LEU A 160 -17.10 -20.90 2.91
C LEU A 160 -15.71 -21.28 3.39
N ALA A 161 -15.50 -22.52 3.83
CA ALA A 161 -14.19 -22.98 4.33
C ALA A 161 -13.07 -22.72 3.32
N GLU A 162 -13.35 -22.97 2.04
CA GLU A 162 -12.40 -22.76 0.93
C GLU A 162 -12.00 -21.29 0.77
N TYR A 163 -12.96 -20.35 0.94
CA TYR A 163 -12.69 -18.92 0.90
C TYR A 163 -11.84 -18.47 2.09
N PHE A 164 -12.09 -19.01 3.27
CA PHE A 164 -11.29 -18.71 4.46
C PHE A 164 -9.85 -19.24 4.33
N SER A 165 -9.68 -20.47 3.84
CA SER A 165 -8.34 -21.03 3.57
C SER A 165 -7.60 -20.22 2.51
N TYR A 166 -8.30 -19.75 1.47
CA TYR A 166 -7.72 -18.86 0.46
C TYR A 166 -7.26 -17.53 1.08
N ILE A 167 -8.09 -16.87 1.90
CA ILE A 167 -7.72 -15.61 2.56
C ILE A 167 -6.56 -15.80 3.55
N ASP A 168 -6.54 -16.87 4.35
CA ASP A 168 -5.41 -17.19 5.26
C ASP A 168 -4.12 -17.40 4.45
N GLY A 169 -4.19 -18.12 3.33
CA GLY A 169 -3.07 -18.28 2.40
C GLY A 169 -2.54 -16.95 1.86
N LEU A 170 -3.44 -16.06 1.39
CA LEU A 170 -3.06 -14.74 0.90
C LEU A 170 -2.47 -13.83 1.99
N ALA A 171 -3.01 -13.88 3.20
CA ALA A 171 -2.46 -13.13 4.32
C ALA A 171 -1.01 -13.55 4.60
N CYS A 172 -0.70 -14.85 4.54
CA CYS A 172 0.67 -15.34 4.64
C CYS A 172 1.56 -14.90 3.48
N MET A 173 1.03 -14.81 2.24
CA MET A 173 1.80 -14.29 1.10
C MET A 173 2.17 -12.83 1.30
N ASP A 174 1.22 -11.99 1.70
CA ASP A 174 1.43 -10.56 1.88
C ASP A 174 2.29 -10.24 3.13
N GLU A 175 2.36 -11.14 4.11
CA GLU A 175 3.37 -11.10 5.19
C GLU A 175 4.78 -11.52 4.73
N GLY A 176 4.94 -12.00 3.51
CA GLY A 176 6.22 -12.54 3.01
C GLY A 176 6.54 -13.95 3.51
N ASN A 177 5.61 -14.63 4.20
CA ASN A 177 5.76 -16.02 4.61
C ASN A 177 5.25 -16.99 3.53
N PHE A 178 5.98 -17.06 2.42
CA PHE A 178 5.56 -17.79 1.23
C PHE A 178 5.50 -19.32 1.42
N ARG A 179 6.31 -19.89 2.32
CA ARG A 179 6.26 -21.33 2.61
C ARG A 179 4.99 -21.71 3.34
N GLU A 180 4.61 -20.92 4.35
CA GLU A 180 3.34 -21.12 5.05
C GLU A 180 2.17 -20.89 4.11
N ALA A 181 2.22 -19.85 3.28
CA ALA A 181 1.20 -19.60 2.26
C ALA A 181 1.01 -20.81 1.32
N ALA A 182 2.10 -21.38 0.80
CA ALA A 182 2.05 -22.56 -0.05
C ALA A 182 1.42 -23.76 0.68
N SER A 183 1.80 -24.00 1.94
CA SER A 183 1.22 -25.07 2.78
C SER A 183 -0.30 -24.89 2.95
N ARG A 184 -0.75 -23.67 3.27
CA ARG A 184 -2.18 -23.36 3.44
C ARG A 184 -2.97 -23.54 2.15
N LEU A 185 -2.44 -23.03 1.03
CA LEU A 185 -3.10 -23.08 -0.28
C LEU A 185 -3.10 -24.50 -0.86
N GLN A 186 -2.08 -25.31 -0.59
CA GLN A 186 -2.02 -26.71 -1.03
C GLN A 186 -3.13 -27.57 -0.42
N ASN A 187 -3.56 -27.23 0.80
CA ASN A 187 -4.66 -27.90 1.51
C ASN A 187 -6.05 -27.32 1.15
N CYS A 188 -6.11 -26.26 0.34
CA CYS A 188 -7.35 -25.67 -0.12
C CYS A 188 -7.82 -26.42 -1.39
N HIS A 189 -8.98 -27.06 -1.33
CA HIS A 189 -9.53 -27.86 -2.43
C HIS A 189 -10.89 -27.34 -2.91
N PRO A 190 -10.93 -26.18 -3.59
CA PRO A 190 -12.17 -25.55 -4.02
C PRO A 190 -12.84 -26.28 -5.17
N SER A 191 -13.65 -27.28 -4.86
CA SER A 191 -14.26 -28.17 -5.88
C SER A 191 -15.50 -27.57 -6.56
N ALA A 192 -16.25 -26.71 -5.87
CA ALA A 192 -17.52 -26.19 -6.35
C ALA A 192 -17.42 -24.96 -7.27
N CYS A 193 -16.29 -24.25 -7.25
CA CYS A 193 -16.10 -23.01 -8.01
C CYS A 193 -14.81 -23.06 -8.84
N PRO A 194 -14.89 -23.32 -10.17
CA PRO A 194 -13.71 -23.41 -11.02
C PRO A 194 -12.85 -22.13 -11.04
N VAL A 195 -13.49 -20.97 -10.82
CA VAL A 195 -12.78 -19.69 -10.72
C VAL A 195 -11.96 -19.63 -9.45
N LEU A 196 -12.55 -19.94 -8.28
CA LEU A 196 -11.83 -19.97 -7.01
C LEU A 196 -10.70 -21.01 -7.05
N ALA A 197 -10.94 -22.19 -7.63
CA ALA A 197 -9.91 -23.21 -7.83
C ALA A 197 -8.72 -22.73 -8.64
N SER A 198 -9.00 -22.04 -9.74
CA SER A 198 -7.96 -21.45 -10.55
C SER A 198 -7.20 -20.36 -9.79
N THR A 199 -7.88 -19.53 -9.00
CA THR A 199 -7.26 -18.48 -8.17
C THR A 199 -6.38 -19.04 -7.06
N VAL A 200 -6.85 -20.06 -6.33
CA VAL A 200 -6.08 -20.75 -5.28
C VAL A 200 -4.82 -21.38 -5.86
N LEU A 201 -4.95 -22.07 -7.00
CA LEU A 201 -3.82 -22.71 -7.66
C LEU A 201 -2.80 -21.69 -8.19
N LEU A 202 -3.26 -20.53 -8.66
CA LEU A 202 -2.38 -19.41 -9.03
C LEU A 202 -1.61 -18.88 -7.82
N ALA A 203 -2.30 -18.58 -6.72
CA ALA A 203 -1.66 -18.12 -5.49
C ALA A 203 -0.65 -19.15 -4.94
N LEU A 204 -0.95 -20.46 -5.05
CA LEU A 204 -0.04 -21.54 -4.68
C LEU A 204 1.21 -21.53 -5.56
N ALA A 205 1.06 -21.43 -6.88
CA ALA A 205 2.17 -21.38 -7.82
C ALA A 205 3.09 -20.18 -7.55
N GLU A 206 2.52 -19.01 -7.27
CA GLU A 206 3.25 -17.80 -6.91
C GLU A 206 3.96 -17.92 -5.55
N SER A 207 3.31 -18.54 -4.56
CA SER A 207 3.94 -18.81 -3.25
C SER A 207 5.15 -19.76 -3.36
N LEU A 208 5.04 -20.79 -4.20
CA LEU A 208 6.15 -21.71 -4.49
C LEU A 208 7.27 -20.99 -5.24
N GLU A 209 6.94 -20.15 -6.22
CA GLU A 209 7.92 -19.34 -6.96
C GLU A 209 8.67 -18.37 -6.03
N ALA A 210 7.95 -17.65 -5.17
CA ALA A 210 8.52 -16.73 -4.18
C ALA A 210 9.37 -17.46 -3.12
N SER A 211 9.04 -18.72 -2.81
CA SER A 211 9.85 -19.60 -1.95
C SER A 211 11.08 -20.18 -2.67
N LEU A 212 11.29 -19.86 -3.95
CA LEU A 212 12.32 -20.42 -4.83
C LEU A 212 12.22 -21.94 -5.07
N GLU A 213 11.03 -22.51 -4.87
CA GLU A 213 10.69 -23.90 -5.20
C GLU A 213 10.30 -24.02 -6.68
N LEU A 214 11.21 -23.62 -7.58
CA LEU A 214 10.94 -23.36 -9.00
C LEU A 214 10.43 -24.59 -9.78
N ILE A 215 10.74 -25.81 -9.32
CA ILE A 215 10.24 -27.05 -9.93
C ILE A 215 8.74 -27.20 -9.65
N GLN A 216 8.36 -27.16 -8.37
CA GLN A 216 7.00 -27.29 -7.87
C GLN A 216 6.12 -26.13 -8.37
N ALA A 217 6.64 -24.90 -8.37
CA ALA A 217 5.98 -23.74 -8.97
C ALA A 217 5.64 -24.00 -10.44
N GLY A 218 6.59 -24.54 -11.22
CA GLY A 218 6.38 -24.88 -12.62
C GLY A 218 5.36 -26.01 -12.83
N GLU A 219 5.22 -26.94 -11.89
CA GLU A 219 4.16 -27.96 -11.93
C GLU A 219 2.79 -27.35 -11.67
N ALA A 220 2.68 -26.46 -10.67
CA ALA A 220 1.45 -25.74 -10.37
C ALA A 220 1.00 -24.86 -11.55
N PHE A 221 1.92 -24.11 -12.17
CA PHE A 221 1.60 -23.33 -13.38
C PHE A 221 1.19 -24.22 -14.57
N ARG A 222 1.82 -25.38 -14.76
CA ARG A 222 1.38 -26.35 -15.80
C ARG A 222 -0.03 -26.89 -15.56
N LYS A 223 -0.46 -27.04 -14.31
CA LYS A 223 -1.87 -27.37 -14.00
C LYS A 223 -2.80 -26.23 -14.41
N LEU A 224 -2.40 -24.98 -14.21
CA LEU A 224 -3.18 -23.80 -14.59
C LEU A 224 -3.37 -23.66 -16.10
N THR A 225 -2.45 -24.13 -16.95
CA THR A 225 -2.64 -24.02 -18.42
C THR A 225 -3.86 -24.80 -18.92
N ASN A 226 -4.42 -25.70 -18.12
CA ASN A 226 -5.61 -26.50 -18.44
C ASN A 226 -6.88 -26.02 -17.71
N THR A 227 -6.84 -24.91 -16.97
CA THR A 227 -8.00 -24.38 -16.26
C THR A 227 -9.02 -23.71 -17.20
N PRO A 228 -10.34 -23.73 -16.91
CA PRO A 228 -11.33 -23.01 -17.72
C PRO A 228 -11.17 -21.48 -17.68
N VAL A 229 -10.42 -20.93 -16.73
CA VAL A 229 -10.20 -19.49 -16.60
C VAL A 229 -9.11 -19.01 -17.57
N LEU A 230 -9.52 -18.42 -18.70
CA LEU A 230 -8.63 -17.98 -19.77
C LEU A 230 -7.48 -17.08 -19.29
N TRP A 231 -7.76 -16.13 -18.39
CA TRP A 231 -6.72 -15.21 -17.93
C TRP A 231 -5.61 -15.92 -17.13
N HIS A 232 -5.96 -16.84 -16.24
CA HIS A 232 -4.98 -17.62 -15.48
C HIS A 232 -4.18 -18.57 -16.37
N ARG A 233 -4.77 -19.10 -17.46
CA ARG A 233 -4.00 -19.85 -18.48
C ARG A 233 -2.89 -18.99 -19.07
N LYS A 234 -3.23 -17.78 -19.54
CA LYS A 234 -2.27 -16.84 -20.14
C LYS A 234 -1.18 -16.43 -19.15
N GLU A 235 -1.55 -16.12 -17.91
CA GLU A 235 -0.56 -15.80 -16.86
C GLU A 235 0.37 -16.99 -16.59
N ALA A 236 -0.16 -18.21 -16.52
CA ALA A 236 0.63 -19.41 -16.29
C ALA A 236 1.59 -19.72 -17.46
N GLU A 237 1.13 -19.58 -18.71
CA GLU A 237 1.96 -19.72 -19.90
C GLU A 237 3.13 -18.73 -19.90
N TYR A 238 2.88 -17.48 -19.49
CA TYR A 238 3.95 -16.50 -19.32
C TYR A 238 4.89 -16.88 -18.17
N ALA A 239 4.33 -17.25 -17.00
CA ALA A 239 5.11 -17.63 -15.83
C ALA A 239 6.06 -18.80 -16.13
N LEU A 240 5.65 -19.77 -16.94
CA LEU A 240 6.50 -20.88 -17.36
C LEU A 240 7.71 -20.40 -18.19
N LYS A 241 7.55 -19.38 -19.05
CA LYS A 241 8.67 -18.76 -19.78
C LYS A 241 9.62 -18.04 -18.82
N ARG A 242 9.08 -17.29 -17.85
CA ARG A 242 9.87 -16.64 -16.81
C ARG A 242 10.65 -17.66 -15.98
N LEU A 243 10.00 -18.72 -15.51
CA LEU A 243 10.64 -19.79 -14.73
C LEU A 243 11.77 -20.47 -15.49
N ALA A 244 11.68 -20.61 -16.83
CA ALA A 244 12.78 -21.12 -17.63
C ALA A 244 14.03 -20.23 -17.55
N VAL A 245 13.86 -18.89 -17.49
CA VAL A 245 14.96 -17.95 -17.25
C VAL A 245 15.50 -18.11 -15.83
N LEU A 246 14.63 -18.13 -14.82
CA LEU A 246 15.03 -18.19 -13.41
C LEU A 246 15.74 -19.49 -13.05
N ARG A 247 15.39 -20.61 -13.67
CA ARG A 247 16.06 -21.91 -13.46
C ARG A 247 17.50 -21.94 -13.98
N ASN A 248 17.85 -21.06 -14.91
CA ASN A 248 19.21 -20.93 -15.44
C ASN A 248 20.08 -19.99 -14.59
N MET A 249 19.49 -19.30 -13.61
CA MET A 249 20.24 -18.47 -12.67
C MET A 249 20.73 -19.33 -11.50
N GLU A 250 21.99 -19.12 -11.11
CA GLU A 250 22.48 -19.66 -9.84
C GLU A 250 21.71 -19.01 -8.68
N ARG A 251 21.38 -19.77 -7.64
CA ARG A 251 20.68 -19.26 -6.45
C ARG A 251 21.70 -18.98 -5.35
N ALA A 252 21.63 -17.80 -4.75
CA ALA A 252 22.45 -17.53 -3.58
C ALA A 252 22.00 -18.40 -2.38
N PRO A 253 22.94 -18.98 -1.61
CA PRO A 253 22.65 -19.62 -0.32
C PRO A 253 21.85 -18.69 0.58
N GLN A 254 20.89 -19.22 1.34
CA GLN A 254 19.96 -18.39 2.11
C GLN A 254 20.67 -17.48 3.11
N GLU A 255 21.70 -17.99 3.78
CA GLU A 255 22.51 -17.30 4.78
C GLU A 255 23.37 -16.18 4.18
N GLN A 256 23.57 -16.19 2.86
CA GLN A 256 24.38 -15.21 2.13
C GLN A 256 23.52 -14.15 1.44
N ARG A 257 22.20 -14.19 1.58
CA ARG A 257 21.31 -13.25 0.88
C ARG A 257 21.33 -11.89 1.57
N PRO A 258 21.76 -10.82 0.88
CA PRO A 258 21.73 -9.47 1.42
C PRO A 258 20.32 -8.86 1.38
N ILE A 259 19.27 -9.66 1.13
CA ILE A 259 17.90 -9.20 0.97
C ILE A 259 16.89 -10.29 1.34
N VAL A 260 15.84 -9.90 2.08
CA VAL A 260 14.67 -10.74 2.39
C VAL A 260 13.40 -9.90 2.24
N PRO A 261 12.35 -10.40 1.55
CA PRO A 261 11.05 -9.75 1.49
C PRO A 261 10.38 -9.71 2.88
N LEU A 262 9.73 -8.59 3.19
CA LEU A 262 8.98 -8.38 4.43
C LEU A 262 7.49 -8.24 4.14
N HIS A 263 6.72 -7.97 5.19
CA HIS A 263 5.28 -7.71 5.10
C HIS A 263 5.03 -6.51 4.17
N ASP A 264 4.09 -6.66 3.25
CA ASP A 264 3.61 -5.59 2.39
C ASP A 264 2.84 -4.54 3.21
N ASP A 265 2.88 -3.28 2.77
CA ASP A 265 2.05 -2.23 3.35
C ASP A 265 1.06 -1.68 2.31
N ARG A 266 -0.22 -1.89 2.61
CA ARG A 266 -1.37 -1.41 1.82
C ARG A 266 -2.06 -0.22 2.50
N SER A 267 -1.79 0.03 3.77
CA SER A 267 -2.46 1.02 4.62
C SER A 267 -1.96 2.44 4.38
N THR A 268 -0.65 2.61 4.15
CA THR A 268 -0.03 3.94 4.02
C THR A 268 -0.39 4.65 2.74
N ARG A 269 -0.60 3.88 1.67
CA ARG A 269 -0.97 4.41 0.34
C ARG A 269 0.00 5.54 -0.06
N GLY A 270 -0.50 6.64 -0.61
CA GLY A 270 0.34 7.76 -1.04
C GLY A 270 0.98 8.58 0.09
N ASN A 271 0.70 8.29 1.36
CA ASN A 271 1.19 9.02 2.53
C ASN A 271 2.56 8.54 3.01
N TRP A 272 3.49 8.37 2.07
CA TRP A 272 4.84 7.86 2.36
C TRP A 272 5.58 8.55 3.53
N PRO A 273 5.43 9.87 3.81
CA PRO A 273 6.14 10.50 4.94
C PRO A 273 5.73 9.97 6.31
N LEU A 274 4.69 9.14 6.37
CA LEU A 274 4.26 8.47 7.60
C LEU A 274 5.25 7.44 8.12
N GLY A 275 6.08 6.85 7.27
CA GLY A 275 6.97 5.78 7.72
C GLY A 275 8.05 5.39 6.73
N TYR A 276 8.13 6.06 5.59
CA TYR A 276 9.05 5.72 4.52
C TYR A 276 9.92 6.92 4.15
N GLY A 277 11.11 6.64 3.63
CA GLY A 277 11.92 7.61 2.91
C GLY A 277 12.67 8.62 3.75
N MET A 278 12.84 8.36 5.05
CA MET A 278 13.55 9.25 5.97
C MET A 278 15.04 9.28 5.65
N ILE A 279 15.64 8.12 5.34
CA ILE A 279 17.06 8.04 4.94
C ILE A 279 17.20 8.46 3.48
N PHE A 280 16.39 7.89 2.61
CA PHE A 280 16.35 8.26 1.19
C PHE A 280 14.96 8.02 0.62
N HIS A 281 14.48 8.93 -0.20
CA HIS A 281 13.32 8.71 -1.06
C HIS A 281 13.60 9.14 -2.50
N LEU A 282 12.95 8.45 -3.43
CA LEU A 282 12.82 8.80 -4.83
C LEU A 282 11.35 8.71 -5.21
N LEU A 283 10.76 9.83 -5.63
CA LEU A 283 9.41 9.93 -6.17
C LEU A 283 9.51 10.02 -7.70
N ALA A 284 8.98 9.01 -8.37
CA ALA A 284 9.17 8.81 -9.80
C ALA A 284 8.52 9.92 -10.64
N ALA A 285 9.27 10.58 -11.53
CA ALA A 285 8.78 11.64 -12.41
C ALA A 285 8.13 12.87 -11.72
N HIS A 286 8.25 13.04 -10.40
CA HIS A 286 7.65 14.15 -9.65
C HIS A 286 8.24 15.54 -9.98
N ASN A 287 9.36 15.60 -10.71
CA ASN A 287 9.94 16.84 -11.26
C ASN A 287 9.74 16.97 -12.80
N PHE A 288 8.80 16.21 -13.38
CA PHE A 288 8.47 16.10 -14.81
C PHE A 288 9.57 15.56 -15.72
N ARG A 289 10.76 16.16 -15.68
CA ARG A 289 11.92 15.77 -16.49
C ARG A 289 12.84 14.79 -15.75
N THR A 290 12.72 14.70 -14.44
CA THR A 290 13.49 13.81 -13.58
C THR A 290 12.63 13.28 -12.46
N ASP A 291 13.15 12.24 -11.78
CA ASP A 291 12.65 11.88 -10.46
C ASP A 291 12.95 13.00 -9.45
N TYR A 292 12.17 13.05 -8.38
CA TYR A 292 12.45 13.88 -7.21
C TYR A 292 13.07 13.00 -6.13
N SER A 293 14.25 13.34 -5.61
CA SER A 293 14.90 12.56 -4.56
C SER A 293 15.38 13.42 -3.40
N GLY A 294 15.34 12.89 -2.19
CA GLY A 294 15.80 13.54 -0.95
C GLY A 294 16.01 12.51 0.16
N GLY A 295 16.17 13.00 1.40
CA GLY A 295 16.40 12.16 2.59
C GLY A 295 17.52 12.70 3.47
N LEU A 296 17.66 12.15 4.67
CA LEU A 296 18.62 12.58 5.71
C LEU A 296 19.94 11.80 5.68
N GLY A 297 19.97 10.62 5.06
CA GLY A 297 21.14 9.74 5.08
C GLY A 297 21.82 9.64 3.73
N ASP A 298 22.63 8.60 3.57
CA ASP A 298 23.41 8.38 2.36
C ASP A 298 22.53 8.21 1.14
N LYS A 299 22.96 8.84 0.04
CA LYS A 299 22.23 8.80 -1.22
C LYS A 299 22.23 7.38 -1.79
N LEU A 300 21.06 6.75 -1.85
CA LEU A 300 20.84 5.53 -2.61
C LEU A 300 20.99 5.81 -4.11
N THR A 301 21.92 5.15 -4.78
CA THR A 301 22.04 5.25 -6.23
C THR A 301 21.04 4.32 -6.89
N CYS A 302 20.04 4.90 -7.57
CA CYS A 302 19.06 4.18 -8.38
C CYS A 302 19.34 4.38 -9.87
N ARG A 303 19.40 3.30 -10.65
CA ARG A 303 19.52 3.34 -12.11
C ARG A 303 18.40 2.53 -12.76
N PHE A 304 17.70 3.15 -13.70
CA PHE A 304 16.60 2.53 -14.44
C PHE A 304 17.03 2.16 -15.85
N ARG A 305 16.66 0.96 -16.29
CA ARG A 305 16.81 0.44 -17.65
C ARG A 305 15.57 -0.40 -17.99
N THR A 306 15.47 -0.88 -19.21
CA THR A 306 14.53 -1.94 -19.56
C THR A 306 15.31 -3.20 -19.94
N GLY A 307 14.64 -4.35 -20.01
CA GLY A 307 15.24 -5.59 -20.51
C GLY A 307 15.61 -5.53 -22.00
N ASN A 308 15.14 -4.52 -22.74
CA ASN A 308 15.67 -4.18 -24.06
C ASN A 308 16.71 -3.04 -23.92
N PRO A 309 18.01 -3.30 -24.19
CA PRO A 309 19.05 -2.27 -24.06
C PRO A 309 18.84 -1.02 -24.93
N SER A 310 18.08 -1.10 -26.03
CA SER A 310 17.77 0.05 -26.87
C SER A 310 16.61 0.90 -26.34
N GLU A 311 15.80 0.38 -25.42
CA GLU A 311 14.66 1.08 -24.84
C GLU A 311 15.02 1.63 -23.45
N LYS A 312 14.78 2.92 -23.26
CA LYS A 312 15.03 3.60 -21.99
C LYS A 312 13.76 3.56 -21.14
N GLY A 313 13.91 3.35 -19.83
CA GLY A 313 12.80 3.54 -18.89
C GLY A 313 12.31 4.98 -18.97
N ARG A 314 10.99 5.15 -19.02
CA ARG A 314 10.33 6.43 -19.26
C ARG A 314 9.92 7.07 -17.93
N LEU A 315 9.71 8.38 -18.00
CA LEU A 315 9.15 9.19 -16.92
C LEU A 315 7.75 9.60 -17.38
N TRP A 316 6.75 9.12 -16.68
CA TRP A 316 5.36 9.37 -17.02
C TRP A 316 4.69 10.20 -15.93
N VAL A 317 4.07 11.31 -16.33
CA VAL A 317 3.25 12.14 -15.45
C VAL A 317 1.87 12.23 -16.05
N THR A 318 0.94 11.51 -15.45
CA THR A 318 -0.46 11.50 -15.87
C THR A 318 -1.16 12.78 -15.43
N SER A 319 -0.99 13.16 -14.16
CA SER A 319 -1.56 14.40 -13.62
C SER A 319 -0.66 15.01 -12.56
N LYS A 320 -0.60 16.35 -12.59
CA LYS A 320 0.24 17.16 -11.68
C LYS A 320 -0.39 17.38 -10.31
N SER A 321 -1.69 17.10 -10.19
CA SER A 321 -2.46 17.28 -8.96
C SER A 321 -3.67 16.36 -9.01
N VAL A 322 -3.81 15.49 -8.01
CA VAL A 322 -4.92 14.54 -7.87
C VAL A 322 -5.35 14.44 -6.41
N ASN A 323 -6.58 13.98 -6.18
CA ASN A 323 -7.11 13.76 -4.83
C ASN A 323 -7.07 12.28 -4.40
N ASP A 324 -6.51 11.40 -5.23
CA ASP A 324 -6.43 9.97 -4.92
C ASP A 324 -5.50 9.73 -3.73
N ALA A 325 -5.99 9.06 -2.68
CA ALA A 325 -5.19 8.69 -1.51
C ALA A 325 -4.00 7.77 -1.86
N ALA A 326 -4.08 7.01 -2.96
CA ALA A 326 -2.99 6.16 -3.46
C ALA A 326 -1.91 6.93 -4.24
N ALA A 327 -2.16 8.16 -4.68
CA ALA A 327 -1.14 8.97 -5.33
C ALA A 327 -0.14 9.52 -4.30
N LEU A 328 1.15 9.37 -4.60
CA LEU A 328 2.23 9.82 -3.70
C LEU A 328 2.15 11.33 -3.46
N TRP A 329 2.27 11.71 -2.19
CA TRP A 329 2.38 13.11 -1.80
C TRP A 329 3.72 13.71 -2.28
N ASN A 330 3.65 14.83 -2.99
CA ASN A 330 4.83 15.62 -3.38
C ASN A 330 5.03 16.76 -2.36
N PRO A 331 6.10 16.75 -1.55
CA PRO A 331 6.32 17.76 -0.52
C PRO A 331 6.63 19.15 -1.12
N GLN A 332 7.32 19.22 -2.25
CA GLN A 332 7.67 20.48 -2.92
C GLN A 332 6.43 21.19 -3.48
N ARG A 333 5.49 20.43 -4.03
CA ARG A 333 4.27 20.97 -4.65
C ARG A 333 3.07 21.02 -3.72
N ARG A 334 3.14 20.32 -2.58
CA ARG A 334 2.05 20.18 -1.62
C ARG A 334 0.76 19.65 -2.26
N THR A 335 0.92 18.66 -3.12
CA THR A 335 -0.18 17.97 -3.78
C THR A 335 0.21 16.52 -4.03
N ARG A 336 -0.77 15.66 -4.28
CA ARG A 336 -0.51 14.31 -4.75
C ARG A 336 -0.36 14.31 -6.26
N MET A 337 0.52 13.46 -6.77
CA MET A 337 0.78 13.34 -8.19
C MET A 337 0.59 11.91 -8.67
N ALA A 338 -0.06 11.77 -9.84
CA ALA A 338 -0.13 10.50 -10.56
C ALA A 338 1.06 10.48 -11.53
N ALA A 339 2.17 9.88 -11.09
CA ALA A 339 3.44 9.89 -11.81
C ALA A 339 4.24 8.61 -11.50
N ASN A 340 4.91 8.07 -12.53
CA ASN A 340 5.56 6.76 -12.48
C ASN A 340 6.82 6.73 -13.37
N ARG A 341 7.71 5.79 -13.05
CA ARG A 341 8.63 5.18 -14.00
C ARG A 341 7.90 4.05 -14.71
N ASP A 342 8.02 4.00 -16.03
CA ASP A 342 7.42 2.95 -16.85
C ASP A 342 8.44 2.32 -17.82
N ASP A 343 8.14 1.12 -18.26
CA ASP A 343 8.97 0.33 -19.18
C ASP A 343 8.60 0.52 -20.66
N HIS A 344 7.65 1.43 -20.98
CA HIS A 344 7.11 1.61 -22.33
C HIS A 344 6.50 0.32 -22.92
N GLY A 345 6.02 -0.58 -22.04
CA GLY A 345 5.54 -1.91 -22.40
C GLY A 345 4.34 -1.91 -23.36
N GLU A 346 3.55 -0.83 -23.40
CA GLU A 346 2.35 -0.73 -24.25
C GLU A 346 2.64 -0.80 -25.75
N GLN A 347 3.89 -0.57 -26.16
CA GLN A 347 4.33 -0.73 -27.55
C GLN A 347 4.64 -2.18 -27.92
N ASN A 348 4.53 -3.11 -26.96
CA ASN A 348 4.90 -4.51 -27.12
C ASN A 348 3.68 -5.42 -26.88
N PRO A 349 3.53 -6.54 -27.62
CA PRO A 349 2.44 -7.49 -27.39
C PRO A 349 2.40 -7.98 -25.93
N LEU A 350 1.21 -8.20 -25.35
CA LEU A 350 1.10 -8.71 -23.98
C LEU A 350 1.90 -10.00 -23.77
N GLY A 351 2.54 -10.14 -22.61
CA GLY A 351 3.35 -11.32 -22.30
C GLY A 351 4.72 -11.34 -22.98
N THR A 352 5.21 -10.20 -23.44
CA THR A 352 6.58 -10.03 -23.96
C THR A 352 7.35 -9.01 -23.10
N GLY A 353 8.59 -8.66 -23.45
CA GLY A 353 9.33 -7.60 -22.73
C GLY A 353 8.73 -6.19 -22.90
N PRO A 354 9.48 -5.13 -22.54
CA PRO A 354 10.88 -5.17 -22.16
C PRO A 354 11.10 -5.37 -20.65
N ASP A 355 10.07 -5.24 -19.80
CA ASP A 355 10.20 -5.21 -18.33
C ASP A 355 10.99 -3.99 -17.81
N LEU A 356 10.79 -3.62 -16.55
CA LEU A 356 11.56 -2.55 -15.90
C LEU A 356 12.71 -3.15 -15.09
N LEU A 357 13.92 -2.64 -15.30
CA LEU A 357 15.11 -2.98 -14.51
C LEU A 357 15.49 -1.79 -13.62
N LEU A 358 15.66 -2.04 -12.32
CA LEU A 358 16.14 -1.09 -11.33
C LEU A 358 17.41 -1.65 -10.69
N THR A 359 18.52 -0.93 -10.79
CA THR A 359 19.73 -1.23 -10.00
C THR A 359 19.82 -0.26 -8.84
N CYS A 360 19.93 -0.80 -7.63
CA CYS A 360 20.13 -0.08 -6.38
C CYS A 360 21.52 -0.40 -5.80
N ARG A 361 22.30 0.62 -5.46
CA ARG A 361 23.52 0.44 -4.64
C ARG A 361 23.19 0.72 -3.18
N ILE A 362 22.97 -0.34 -2.41
CA ILE A 362 22.64 -0.28 -0.99
C ILE A 362 23.88 0.22 -0.24
N PRO A 363 23.77 1.30 0.56
CA PRO A 363 24.87 1.78 1.39
C PRO A 363 25.22 0.78 2.48
N GLU A 364 26.36 0.97 3.14
CA GLU A 364 26.79 0.11 4.25
C GLU A 364 25.73 0.04 5.36
N GLY A 365 25.63 -1.13 5.99
CA GLY A 365 24.68 -1.39 7.07
C GLY A 365 23.36 -2.01 6.60
N VAL A 366 22.41 -2.11 7.53
CA VAL A 366 21.13 -2.79 7.35
C VAL A 366 20.02 -1.75 7.21
N HIS A 367 19.18 -1.92 6.20
CA HIS A 367 18.18 -0.96 5.80
C HIS A 367 16.84 -1.65 5.50
N LEU A 368 15.77 -0.87 5.54
CA LEU A 368 14.46 -1.22 5.01
C LEU A 368 14.30 -0.54 3.65
N LEU A 369 14.32 -1.33 2.57
CA LEU A 369 14.06 -0.86 1.22
C LEU A 369 12.60 -1.12 0.87
N SER A 370 11.91 -0.11 0.34
CA SER A 370 10.53 -0.23 -0.10
C SER A 370 10.35 0.27 -1.54
N LEU A 371 9.66 -0.51 -2.36
CA LEU A 371 9.24 -0.14 -3.72
C LEU A 371 7.74 0.13 -3.71
N TYR A 372 7.32 1.31 -4.19
CA TYR A 372 5.90 1.68 -4.20
C TYR A 372 5.28 1.52 -5.57
N PHE A 373 4.18 0.77 -5.62
CA PHE A 373 3.38 0.50 -6.80
C PHE A 373 1.97 1.05 -6.61
N VAL A 374 1.47 1.79 -7.59
CA VAL A 374 0.05 2.14 -7.70
C VAL A 374 -0.43 1.96 -9.14
N ASN A 375 -1.59 1.32 -9.30
CA ASN A 375 -2.24 1.20 -10.60
C ASN A 375 -2.92 2.54 -10.91
N ASP A 376 -2.35 3.30 -11.84
CA ASP A 376 -2.82 4.65 -12.14
C ASP A 376 -4.28 4.63 -12.60
N TYR A 377 -5.17 5.22 -11.80
CA TYR A 377 -6.60 5.20 -12.03
C TYR A 377 -7.03 5.86 -13.36
N HIS A 378 -6.23 6.75 -13.94
CA HIS A 378 -6.56 7.35 -15.24
C HIS A 378 -6.48 6.35 -16.38
N TYR A 379 -5.56 5.39 -16.28
CA TYR A 379 -5.32 4.34 -17.27
C TYR A 379 -5.45 2.97 -16.62
N TYR A 380 -6.41 2.85 -15.69
CA TYR A 380 -6.56 1.66 -14.88
C TYR A 380 -6.70 0.42 -15.75
N GLU A 381 -5.89 -0.59 -15.43
CA GLU A 381 -5.91 -1.90 -16.06
C GLU A 381 -6.30 -2.95 -15.01
N GLN A 382 -7.38 -3.68 -15.26
CA GLN A 382 -7.78 -4.81 -14.42
C GLN A 382 -6.74 -5.93 -14.45
N ASN A 383 -6.57 -6.64 -13.33
CA ASN A 383 -5.64 -7.76 -13.19
C ASN A 383 -4.16 -7.43 -13.47
N ARG A 384 -3.80 -6.15 -13.42
CA ARG A 384 -2.40 -5.73 -13.47
C ARG A 384 -1.63 -6.42 -12.34
N ALA A 385 -0.56 -7.11 -12.71
CA ALA A 385 0.23 -7.92 -11.79
C ALA A 385 1.69 -7.93 -12.25
N TYR A 386 2.61 -7.89 -11.28
CA TYR A 386 4.04 -7.98 -11.56
C TYR A 386 4.68 -9.09 -10.73
N THR A 387 5.77 -9.64 -11.26
CA THR A 387 6.72 -10.43 -10.48
C THR A 387 7.98 -9.59 -10.32
N VAL A 388 8.54 -9.52 -9.13
CA VAL A 388 9.78 -8.82 -8.83
C VAL A 388 10.83 -9.87 -8.50
N THR A 389 11.90 -9.92 -9.27
CA THR A 389 13.04 -10.81 -9.01
C THR A 389 14.26 -9.96 -8.71
N VAL A 390 15.06 -10.38 -7.73
CA VAL A 390 16.26 -9.65 -7.32
C VAL A 390 17.49 -10.51 -7.53
N ALA A 391 18.51 -9.95 -8.17
CA ALA A 391 19.80 -10.56 -8.35
C ALA A 391 20.94 -9.68 -7.82
N ASP A 392 22.06 -10.30 -7.47
CA ASP A 392 23.30 -9.58 -7.14
C ASP A 392 24.09 -9.17 -8.39
N ALA A 393 25.30 -8.64 -8.20
CA ALA A 393 26.20 -8.24 -9.28
C ALA A 393 26.63 -9.44 -10.14
N GLU A 394 26.76 -10.62 -9.51
CA GLU A 394 27.12 -11.90 -10.13
C GLU A 394 25.93 -12.58 -10.84
N GLN A 395 24.77 -11.92 -10.89
CA GLN A 395 23.53 -12.44 -11.50
C GLN A 395 22.96 -13.68 -10.79
N ARG A 396 23.31 -13.91 -9.53
CA ARG A 396 22.70 -14.95 -8.70
C ARG A 396 21.34 -14.46 -8.21
N LEU A 397 20.32 -15.32 -8.30
CA LEU A 397 18.97 -15.06 -7.83
C LEU A 397 18.94 -15.04 -6.30
N LEU A 398 18.49 -13.92 -5.73
CA LEU A 398 18.42 -13.68 -4.29
C LEU A 398 17.00 -13.89 -3.76
N CYS A 399 16.01 -13.28 -4.40
CA CYS A 399 14.62 -13.40 -3.99
C CYS A 399 13.64 -13.18 -5.15
N VAL A 400 12.42 -13.68 -4.97
CA VAL A 400 11.29 -13.47 -5.87
C VAL A 400 10.07 -13.07 -5.03
N THR A 401 9.29 -12.13 -5.54
CA THR A 401 8.03 -11.73 -4.92
C THR A 401 7.02 -11.23 -5.95
N HIS A 402 5.78 -11.03 -5.54
CA HIS A 402 4.66 -10.70 -6.42
C HIS A 402 4.00 -9.39 -5.99
N VAL A 403 3.48 -8.66 -6.98
CA VAL A 403 2.75 -7.40 -6.81
C VAL A 403 1.38 -7.58 -7.46
N ARG A 404 0.32 -7.57 -6.65
CA ARG A 404 -1.08 -7.69 -7.06
C ARG A 404 -1.97 -6.77 -6.24
N ASN A 405 -3.14 -6.46 -6.78
CA ASN A 405 -4.20 -5.73 -6.08
C ASN A 405 -3.74 -4.37 -5.52
N PHE A 406 -3.03 -3.59 -6.34
CA PHE A 406 -2.33 -2.38 -5.91
C PHE A 406 -2.97 -1.09 -6.46
N GLY A 407 -4.25 -1.11 -6.80
CA GLY A 407 -5.03 0.09 -7.10
C GLY A 407 -5.09 1.08 -5.94
N GLY A 408 -4.98 0.58 -4.70
CA GLY A 408 -4.97 1.39 -3.48
C GLY A 408 -3.56 1.83 -3.08
N GLY A 409 -2.55 1.40 -3.85
CA GLY A 409 -1.15 1.50 -3.48
C GLY A 409 -0.64 0.27 -2.74
N LEU A 410 0.63 -0.05 -2.96
CA LEU A 410 1.33 -1.14 -2.30
C LEU A 410 2.80 -0.75 -2.12
N TYR A 411 3.30 -0.78 -0.88
CA TYR A 411 4.74 -0.83 -0.63
C TYR A 411 5.15 -2.29 -0.55
N LYS A 412 5.98 -2.70 -1.51
CA LYS A 412 6.72 -3.96 -1.45
C LYS A 412 7.98 -3.73 -0.63
N ARG A 413 8.10 -4.41 0.52
CA ARG A 413 9.13 -4.12 1.53
C ARG A 413 10.19 -5.21 1.59
N PHE A 414 11.42 -4.81 1.89
CA PHE A 414 12.58 -5.69 1.98
C PHE A 414 13.49 -5.24 3.12
N ALA A 415 14.00 -6.19 3.91
CA ALA A 415 15.22 -5.96 4.68
C ALA A 415 16.39 -6.16 3.72
N VAL A 416 17.34 -5.22 3.71
CA VAL A 416 18.54 -5.28 2.85
C VAL A 416 19.79 -4.95 3.66
N SER A 417 20.92 -5.56 3.30
CA SER A 417 22.23 -5.21 3.87
C SER A 417 23.20 -4.81 2.77
N GLY A 418 23.92 -3.71 2.98
CA GLY A 418 25.00 -3.27 2.10
C GLY A 418 26.36 -3.22 2.81
N PRO A 419 27.44 -2.92 2.07
CA PRO A 419 27.42 -2.46 0.68
C PRO A 419 27.04 -3.58 -0.30
N ALA A 420 26.00 -3.37 -1.11
CA ALA A 420 25.53 -4.36 -2.09
C ALA A 420 24.96 -3.68 -3.34
N SER A 421 25.17 -4.30 -4.50
CA SER A 421 24.53 -3.87 -5.76
C SER A 421 23.42 -4.85 -6.11
N LEU A 422 22.18 -4.42 -5.93
CA LEU A 422 21.00 -5.24 -6.17
C LEU A 422 20.33 -4.83 -7.48
N GLN A 423 20.06 -5.81 -8.34
CA GLN A 423 19.29 -5.62 -9.57
C GLN A 423 17.89 -6.20 -9.39
N PHE A 424 16.89 -5.33 -9.39
CA PHE A 424 15.48 -5.67 -9.45
C PHE A 424 15.06 -5.74 -10.91
N ARG A 425 14.48 -6.87 -11.31
CA ARG A 425 13.69 -6.98 -12.55
C ARG A 425 12.22 -7.08 -12.17
N ILE A 426 11.45 -6.10 -12.63
CA ILE A 426 10.00 -6.06 -12.45
C ILE A 426 9.41 -6.57 -13.76
N TRP A 427 9.05 -7.85 -13.76
CA TRP A 427 8.42 -8.52 -14.87
C TRP A 427 7.01 -7.99 -15.01
N ARG A 428 6.65 -7.46 -16.17
CA ARG A 428 5.30 -6.91 -16.39
C ARG A 428 4.22 -7.99 -16.45
N ASN A 429 4.62 -9.25 -16.56
CA ASN A 429 3.72 -10.39 -16.73
C ASN A 429 2.81 -10.20 -17.94
N MET A 430 1.50 -10.32 -17.75
CA MET A 430 0.50 -10.07 -18.79
C MET A 430 -0.04 -8.63 -18.76
N SER A 431 0.57 -7.73 -18.00
CA SER A 431 0.17 -6.32 -17.91
C SER A 431 0.66 -5.51 -19.11
N ILE A 432 -0.05 -4.43 -19.43
CA ILE A 432 0.30 -3.52 -20.54
C ILE A 432 1.71 -2.94 -20.38
N ASN A 433 2.07 -2.48 -19.18
CA ASN A 433 3.36 -1.89 -18.85
C ASN A 433 3.67 -2.08 -17.36
N VAL A 434 4.89 -1.75 -16.92
CA VAL A 434 5.25 -1.63 -15.49
C VAL A 434 5.01 -0.19 -15.04
N LEU A 435 4.54 -0.01 -13.80
CA LEU A 435 4.43 1.27 -13.13
C LEU A 435 5.13 1.19 -11.78
N LEU A 436 6.24 1.91 -11.62
CA LEU A 436 6.94 2.09 -10.34
C LEU A 436 6.89 3.56 -9.93
N SER A 437 6.25 3.86 -8.82
CA SER A 437 5.93 5.23 -8.43
C SER A 437 6.93 5.81 -7.42
N GLY A 438 7.60 4.96 -6.65
CA GLY A 438 8.64 5.42 -5.72
C GLY A 438 9.59 4.33 -5.21
N VAL A 439 10.73 4.77 -4.69
CA VAL A 439 11.75 3.95 -4.02
C VAL A 439 12.12 4.63 -2.71
N PHE A 440 12.10 3.90 -1.60
CA PHE A 440 12.31 4.42 -0.26
C PHE A 440 13.33 3.57 0.49
N LEU A 441 14.20 4.21 1.26
CA LEU A 441 15.17 3.57 2.15
C LEU A 441 15.02 4.18 3.55
N ASP A 442 15.03 3.32 4.55
CA ASP A 442 14.92 3.66 5.96
C ASP A 442 15.83 2.78 6.84
N THR A 443 16.06 3.20 8.07
CA THR A 443 16.81 2.39 9.06
C THR A 443 15.83 1.60 9.93
N PRO A 444 16.04 0.29 10.10
CA PRO A 444 15.27 -0.55 11.03
C PRO A 444 15.75 -0.29 12.46
N SER A 445 15.34 0.83 13.06
CA SER A 445 15.69 1.15 14.44
C SER A 445 14.45 1.40 15.28
N LEU A 446 14.51 0.97 16.54
CA LEU A 446 13.56 1.35 17.58
C LEU A 446 14.24 2.37 18.52
N PRO A 447 13.54 3.45 18.93
CA PRO A 447 14.00 4.35 19.99
C PRO A 447 14.02 3.65 21.36
N ASP A 448 14.70 4.21 22.36
CA ASP A 448 14.72 3.67 23.73
C ASP A 448 13.33 3.70 24.40
N PRO A 449 12.99 2.69 25.23
CA PRO A 449 11.71 2.68 25.93
C PRO A 449 11.61 3.85 26.92
N PRO A 450 10.42 4.47 27.10
CA PRO A 450 10.24 5.55 28.07
C PRO A 450 10.55 5.09 29.49
N ALA A 451 11.29 5.91 30.26
CA ALA A 451 11.77 5.57 31.60
C ALA A 451 10.65 5.18 32.59
N CYS A 452 9.44 5.71 32.41
CA CYS A 452 8.29 5.37 33.26
C CYS A 452 7.85 3.90 33.17
N LEU A 453 8.20 3.17 32.11
CA LEU A 453 7.93 1.73 31.99
C LEU A 453 9.01 0.86 32.62
N SER A 454 10.19 1.43 32.89
CA SER A 454 11.32 0.72 33.51
C SER A 454 11.21 0.63 35.04
N ALA A 455 10.14 1.18 35.64
CA ALA A 455 9.93 1.24 37.08
C ALA A 455 8.90 0.18 37.55
N ALA A 456 9.39 -1.05 37.77
CA ALA A 456 8.79 -2.20 38.49
C ALA A 456 7.51 -2.88 37.94
N GLY A 457 7.52 -4.22 37.94
CA GLY A 457 6.35 -5.08 37.70
C GLY A 457 6.27 -5.65 36.27
N GLN A 458 5.06 -5.94 35.77
CA GLN A 458 4.86 -6.47 34.40
C GLN A 458 5.35 -5.51 33.30
N ASN A 459 5.41 -4.20 33.58
CA ASN A 459 5.96 -3.19 32.67
C ASN A 459 7.46 -3.34 32.45
N GLU A 460 8.20 -3.79 33.46
CA GLU A 460 9.64 -4.04 33.37
C GLU A 460 9.92 -5.15 32.35
N THR A 461 9.15 -6.25 32.39
CA THR A 461 9.28 -7.34 31.41
C THR A 461 9.01 -6.87 29.97
N LEU A 462 8.00 -6.01 29.77
CA LEU A 462 7.69 -5.46 28.45
C LEU A 462 8.80 -4.51 27.95
N ALA A 463 9.32 -3.65 28.83
CA ALA A 463 10.44 -2.77 28.52
C ALA A 463 11.72 -3.56 28.20
N THR A 464 12.02 -4.63 28.95
CA THR A 464 13.16 -5.53 28.67
C THR A 464 13.02 -6.23 27.34
N ARG A 465 11.83 -6.77 27.00
CA ARG A 465 11.59 -7.39 25.69
C ARG A 465 11.77 -6.40 24.55
N TYR A 466 11.24 -5.19 24.69
CA TYR A 466 11.41 -4.12 23.70
C TYR A 466 12.87 -3.69 23.54
N ALA A 467 13.60 -3.52 24.65
CA ALA A 467 15.03 -3.22 24.61
C ALA A 467 15.85 -4.35 23.97
N SER A 468 15.48 -5.62 24.23
CA SER A 468 16.11 -6.79 23.62
C SER A 468 15.86 -6.81 22.10
N LEU A 469 14.63 -6.55 21.66
CA LEU A 469 14.29 -6.42 20.25
C LEU A 469 15.08 -5.27 19.58
N ARG A 470 15.21 -4.12 20.26
CA ARG A 470 16.01 -2.98 19.78
C ARG A 470 17.48 -3.36 19.57
N LEU A 471 18.10 -4.04 20.54
CA LEU A 471 19.49 -4.50 20.45
C LEU A 471 19.67 -5.55 19.35
N ALA A 472 18.70 -6.46 19.20
CA ALA A 472 18.71 -7.45 18.13
C ALA A 472 18.63 -6.78 16.75
N LEU A 473 17.76 -5.79 16.56
CA LEU A 473 17.67 -5.01 15.31
C LEU A 473 18.99 -4.33 14.93
N ALA A 474 19.74 -3.81 15.90
CA ALA A 474 21.00 -3.11 15.66
C ALA A 474 22.11 -4.02 15.11
N SER A 475 22.02 -5.33 15.33
CA SER A 475 22.99 -6.33 14.87
C SER A 475 22.40 -7.33 13.85
N ALA A 476 21.15 -7.11 13.44
CA ALA A 476 20.41 -8.03 12.60
C ALA A 476 20.97 -8.11 11.19
N THR A 477 20.97 -9.30 10.62
CA THR A 477 21.10 -9.51 9.17
C THR A 477 19.71 -9.57 8.52
N PRO A 478 19.58 -9.43 7.19
CA PRO A 478 18.29 -9.53 6.51
C PRO A 478 17.52 -10.83 6.82
N THR A 479 18.22 -11.94 7.04
CA THR A 479 17.61 -13.24 7.38
C THR A 479 17.00 -13.31 8.77
N ASP A 480 17.37 -12.41 9.68
CA ASP A 480 16.82 -12.37 11.04
C ASP A 480 15.46 -11.67 11.11
N PHE A 481 15.15 -10.81 10.13
CA PHE A 481 13.94 -9.97 10.14
C PHE A 481 12.63 -10.73 10.30
N PRO A 482 12.38 -11.88 9.63
CA PRO A 482 11.15 -12.63 9.85
C PRO A 482 10.91 -13.00 11.33
N ALA A 483 11.96 -13.39 12.05
CA ALA A 483 11.87 -13.70 13.48
C ALA A 483 11.69 -12.43 14.33
N LEU A 484 12.39 -11.34 13.99
CA LEU A 484 12.28 -10.06 14.69
C LEU A 484 10.88 -9.43 14.52
N LEU A 485 10.27 -9.54 13.34
CA LEU A 485 8.91 -9.08 13.10
C LEU A 485 7.90 -9.94 13.86
N ALA A 486 8.10 -11.26 13.94
CA ALA A 486 7.27 -12.13 14.78
C ALA A 486 7.35 -11.79 16.27
N GLU A 487 8.54 -11.46 16.80
CA GLU A 487 8.68 -10.99 18.19
C GLU A 487 8.04 -9.61 18.39
N SER A 488 8.17 -8.70 17.42
CA SER A 488 7.47 -7.40 17.42
C SER A 488 5.95 -7.61 17.51
N ASP A 489 5.41 -8.54 16.74
CA ASP A 489 3.99 -8.89 16.79
C ASP A 489 3.58 -9.51 18.13
N ALA A 490 4.37 -10.42 18.70
CA ALA A 490 4.10 -10.98 20.02
C ALA A 490 4.13 -9.91 21.13
N LEU A 491 5.01 -8.93 21.00
CA LEU A 491 5.10 -7.81 21.93
C LEU A 491 3.91 -6.85 21.78
N LEU A 492 3.43 -6.59 20.56
CA LEU A 492 2.21 -5.82 20.29
C LEU A 492 0.99 -6.41 21.00
N ASP A 493 0.81 -7.74 20.99
CA ASP A 493 -0.29 -8.40 21.71
C ASP A 493 -0.19 -8.18 23.21
N SER A 494 1.03 -8.32 23.74
CA SER A 494 1.29 -8.17 25.18
C SER A 494 1.01 -6.74 25.65
N LEU A 495 1.35 -5.74 24.84
CA LEU A 495 1.11 -4.32 25.12
C LEU A 495 -0.39 -3.96 25.03
N SER A 496 -1.12 -4.56 24.09
CA SER A 496 -2.53 -4.26 23.84
C SER A 496 -3.47 -4.85 24.90
N ALA A 497 -3.07 -5.94 25.56
CA ALA A 497 -3.90 -6.64 26.54
C ALA A 497 -4.11 -5.90 27.89
N THR A 498 -3.39 -4.81 28.16
CA THR A 498 -3.27 -4.23 29.52
C THR A 498 -3.71 -2.77 29.67
N THR A 499 -4.40 -2.18 28.68
CA THR A 499 -4.76 -0.75 28.70
C THR A 499 -6.15 -0.49 29.27
N ALA A 500 -6.24 -0.21 30.58
CA ALA A 500 -7.41 0.45 31.17
C ALA A 500 -6.97 1.72 31.92
N GLY A 501 -7.47 2.88 31.48
CA GLY A 501 -7.23 4.18 32.11
C GLY A 501 -6.13 5.04 31.46
N VAL A 502 -6.19 6.34 31.74
CA VAL A 502 -5.19 7.34 31.35
C VAL A 502 -4.09 7.37 32.43
N SER A 503 -2.89 6.94 32.09
CA SER A 503 -1.71 6.98 32.97
C SER A 503 -0.42 7.16 32.14
N PRO A 504 0.68 7.63 32.74
CA PRO A 504 1.99 7.71 32.06
C PRO A 504 2.44 6.38 31.45
N GLU A 505 2.14 5.25 32.09
CA GLU A 505 2.43 3.91 31.58
C GLU A 505 1.57 3.57 30.35
N SER A 506 0.27 3.88 30.40
CA SER A 506 -0.65 3.71 29.26
C SER A 506 -0.16 4.50 28.04
N THR A 507 0.27 5.74 28.24
CA THR A 507 0.84 6.58 27.20
C THR A 507 2.13 6.02 26.60
N ALA A 508 3.06 5.58 27.46
CA ALA A 508 4.31 4.98 27.02
C ALA A 508 4.08 3.67 26.22
N ARG A 509 3.09 2.85 26.62
CA ARG A 509 2.70 1.66 25.86
C ARG A 509 2.15 2.01 24.48
N HIS A 510 1.25 2.99 24.37
CA HIS A 510 0.74 3.45 23.07
C HIS A 510 1.85 3.98 22.15
N TRP A 511 2.84 4.67 22.72
CA TRP A 511 4.03 5.08 21.98
C TRP A 511 4.85 3.88 21.50
N MET A 512 5.09 2.86 22.34
CA MET A 512 5.79 1.64 21.93
C MET A 512 5.02 0.90 20.82
N ILE A 513 3.70 0.78 20.95
CA ILE A 513 2.81 0.23 19.93
C ILE A 513 3.00 0.98 18.61
N SER A 514 3.08 2.32 18.65
CA SER A 514 3.37 3.13 17.45
C SER A 514 4.69 2.73 16.79
N GLN A 515 5.77 2.55 17.56
CA GLN A 515 7.08 2.20 17.00
C GLN A 515 7.09 0.79 16.39
N LEU A 516 6.50 -0.18 17.09
CA LEU A 516 6.38 -1.56 16.62
C LEU A 516 5.52 -1.66 15.35
N LEU A 517 4.39 -0.95 15.29
CA LEU A 517 3.54 -0.92 14.09
C LEU A 517 4.25 -0.31 12.88
N ARG A 518 5.10 0.71 13.07
CA ARG A 518 5.92 1.27 11.97
C ARG A 518 6.93 0.24 11.47
N LEU A 519 7.59 -0.47 12.39
CA LEU A 519 8.55 -1.53 12.06
C LEU A 519 7.88 -2.66 11.25
N THR A 520 6.67 -3.06 11.62
CA THR A 520 5.93 -4.13 10.92
C THR A 520 5.28 -3.68 9.60
N GLY A 521 5.33 -2.39 9.24
CA GLY A 521 4.77 -1.89 7.98
C GLY A 521 3.34 -1.40 8.07
N MET A 522 2.91 -0.98 9.26
CA MET A 522 1.58 -0.43 9.52
C MET A 522 1.68 1.00 10.09
N PRO A 523 2.42 1.94 9.46
CA PRO A 523 2.68 3.24 10.06
C PRO A 523 1.40 4.08 10.22
N VAL A 524 0.34 3.86 9.44
CA VAL A 524 -0.97 4.50 9.67
C VAL A 524 -1.58 4.08 11.00
N HIS A 525 -1.52 2.79 11.34
CA HIS A 525 -1.96 2.30 12.65
C HIS A 525 -1.02 2.80 13.75
N GLY A 526 0.28 2.89 13.45
CA GLY A 526 1.26 3.50 14.36
C GLY A 526 0.95 4.96 14.67
N VAL A 527 0.51 5.75 13.69
CA VAL A 527 0.06 7.13 13.93
C VAL A 527 -1.15 7.18 14.84
N LYS A 528 -2.16 6.33 14.63
CA LYS A 528 -3.34 6.27 15.52
C LYS A 528 -2.96 5.91 16.95
N ALA A 529 -2.02 4.97 17.13
CA ALA A 529 -1.50 4.64 18.44
C ALA A 529 -0.73 5.82 19.07
N LEU A 530 0.05 6.55 18.27
CA LEU A 530 0.71 7.76 18.73
C LEU A 530 -0.31 8.84 19.14
N GLU A 531 -1.35 9.09 18.33
CA GLU A 531 -2.42 10.04 18.67
C GLU A 531 -3.12 9.68 19.98
N ALA A 532 -3.38 8.39 20.22
CA ALA A 532 -3.88 7.91 21.51
C ALA A 532 -2.90 8.17 22.66
N ALA A 533 -1.60 8.01 22.44
CA ALA A 533 -0.57 8.39 23.40
C ALA A 533 -0.61 9.91 23.69
N LEU A 534 -0.77 10.73 22.65
CA LEU A 534 -0.77 12.18 22.74
C LEU A 534 -2.02 12.73 23.43
N ALA A 535 -3.19 12.14 23.18
CA ALA A 535 -4.46 12.51 23.82
C ALA A 535 -4.42 12.36 25.35
N ASN A 536 -3.53 11.50 25.87
CA ASN A 536 -3.35 11.27 27.29
C ASN A 536 -2.43 12.30 27.98
N TYR A 537 -1.75 13.18 27.24
CA TYR A 537 -0.96 14.26 27.82
C TYR A 537 -1.80 15.51 28.03
N ALA A 538 -1.87 15.98 29.28
CA ALA A 538 -2.53 17.25 29.61
C ALA A 538 -1.71 18.48 29.15
N ASN A 539 -0.38 18.34 28.96
CA ASN A 539 0.52 19.43 28.60
C ASN A 539 1.29 19.14 27.29
N PRO A 540 1.18 20.00 26.26
CA PRO A 540 1.92 19.89 25.00
C PRO A 540 3.46 19.84 25.09
N GLU A 541 4.07 20.26 26.20
CA GLU A 541 5.54 20.21 26.38
C GLU A 541 6.09 18.79 26.66
N ASP A 542 5.31 17.94 27.31
CA ASP A 542 5.70 16.55 27.60
C ASP A 542 5.66 15.70 26.32
N VAL A 543 4.67 15.99 25.46
CA VAL A 543 4.57 15.50 24.08
C VAL A 543 5.81 15.89 23.26
N TYR A 544 6.26 17.14 23.41
CA TYR A 544 7.41 17.67 22.68
C TYR A 544 8.71 16.93 23.04
N ARG A 545 8.98 16.66 24.32
CA ARG A 545 10.16 15.87 24.72
C ARG A 545 10.13 14.45 24.17
N LEU A 546 9.00 13.75 24.31
CA LEU A 546 8.87 12.36 23.82
C LEU A 546 9.08 12.24 22.30
N VAL A 547 8.51 13.17 21.53
CA VAL A 547 8.67 13.21 20.07
C VAL A 547 10.10 13.63 19.70
N MET A 548 10.65 14.68 20.32
CA MET A 548 12.00 15.14 20.00
C MET A 548 13.09 14.15 20.42
N ASP A 549 12.97 13.45 21.54
CA ASP A 549 13.93 12.40 21.93
C ASP A 549 13.92 11.23 20.93
N SER A 550 12.76 10.93 20.34
CA SER A 550 12.64 9.94 19.25
C SER A 550 13.31 10.38 17.94
N PHE A 551 13.52 11.68 17.74
CA PHE A 551 14.13 12.27 16.53
C PHE A 551 15.54 12.85 16.76
N ALA A 552 15.96 13.09 18.01
CA ALA A 552 17.19 13.78 18.39
C ALA A 552 18.43 12.97 18.01
N ASP A 553 18.38 11.64 18.17
CA ASP A 553 19.45 10.73 17.74
C ASP A 553 19.69 10.77 16.22
N ARG A 554 18.68 11.18 15.44
CA ARG A 554 18.75 11.26 13.97
C ARG A 554 19.08 12.66 13.44
N ALA A 555 18.81 13.72 14.21
CA ALA A 555 19.05 15.11 13.81
C ALA A 555 20.47 15.61 14.16
N ALA A 556 21.19 14.92 15.05
CA ALA A 556 22.51 15.34 15.52
C ALA A 556 23.62 15.27 14.45
N SER A 557 23.38 14.66 13.28
CA SER A 557 24.43 14.34 12.31
C SER A 557 24.51 15.20 11.04
N GLN A 558 23.56 16.09 10.72
CA GLN A 558 23.70 16.94 9.50
C GLN A 558 23.05 18.34 9.62
N PRO A 559 23.72 19.45 9.20
CA PRO A 559 23.24 20.82 9.43
C PRO A 559 22.46 21.46 8.26
N SER A 560 22.09 20.75 7.20
CA SER A 560 21.52 21.37 5.98
C SER A 560 20.06 20.98 5.70
N LEU A 561 19.13 21.38 6.56
CA LEU A 561 17.69 21.31 6.27
C LEU A 561 17.04 22.67 6.54
N ALA A 562 16.91 23.47 5.50
CA ALA A 562 16.21 24.74 5.55
C ALA A 562 15.14 24.78 4.46
N TRP A 563 13.92 24.23 4.67
CA TRP A 563 12.79 24.47 3.75
C TRP A 563 11.36 24.47 4.37
N HIS A 564 10.56 25.39 3.81
CA HIS A 564 9.24 25.99 4.09
C HIS A 564 7.92 25.15 4.22
N GLN A 565 6.84 25.88 4.63
CA GLN A 565 5.57 25.52 5.32
C GLN A 565 4.40 24.76 4.60
N PRO A 566 3.96 23.56 5.01
CA PRO A 566 2.79 22.86 4.40
C PRO A 566 1.45 22.94 5.16
N GLY A 567 0.37 22.41 4.53
CA GLY A 567 -1.08 22.65 4.71
C GLY A 567 -1.81 22.13 5.97
N ASN A 568 -3.11 21.77 5.86
CA ASN A 568 -4.10 21.62 6.96
C ASN A 568 -4.38 20.18 7.46
N HIS A 569 -3.52 19.19 7.23
CA HIS A 569 -3.72 17.82 7.71
C HIS A 569 -3.39 17.66 9.22
N GLU A 570 -3.94 16.69 9.95
CA GLU A 570 -3.63 16.50 11.40
C GLU A 570 -2.15 16.14 11.64
N LEU A 571 -1.57 15.31 10.77
CA LEU A 571 -0.12 15.14 10.66
C LEU A 571 0.64 16.43 10.32
N ASP A 572 0.04 17.37 9.58
CA ASP A 572 0.65 18.69 9.39
C ASP A 572 0.72 19.44 10.73
N ILE A 573 -0.10 19.19 11.76
CA ILE A 573 0.03 19.87 13.06
C ILE A 573 1.27 19.39 13.82
N LEU A 574 1.53 18.07 13.80
CA LEU A 574 2.74 17.48 14.39
C LEU A 574 3.99 17.87 13.60
N TRP A 575 3.93 17.83 12.25
CA TRP A 575 5.00 18.28 11.38
C TRP A 575 5.20 19.80 11.43
N ARG A 576 4.15 20.63 11.57
CA ARG A 576 4.22 22.10 11.77
C ARG A 576 5.04 22.43 13.01
N ARG A 577 4.82 21.71 14.11
CA ARG A 577 5.60 21.91 15.36
C ARG A 577 7.04 21.43 15.21
N TYR A 578 7.26 20.25 14.64
CA TYR A 578 8.61 19.71 14.38
C TYR A 578 9.44 20.64 13.47
N PHE A 579 8.90 21.06 12.33
CA PHE A 579 9.61 21.94 11.39
C PHE A 579 9.72 23.40 11.88
N ALA A 580 8.77 23.93 12.65
CA ALA A 580 8.88 25.27 13.26
C ALA A 580 10.02 25.36 14.30
N LEU A 581 10.32 24.26 14.98
CA LEU A 581 11.37 24.20 16.02
C LEU A 581 12.76 23.97 15.44
N LEU A 582 12.88 23.21 14.35
CA LEU A 582 14.11 23.17 13.54
C LEU A 582 14.50 24.56 13.01
N ASP A 583 13.51 25.36 12.58
CA ASP A 583 13.71 26.72 12.09
C ASP A 583 14.10 27.72 13.21
N GLN A 584 13.68 27.47 14.47
CA GLN A 584 14.16 28.23 15.65
C GLN A 584 15.59 27.84 16.06
N GLN A 585 15.95 26.56 16.01
CA GLN A 585 17.31 26.10 16.29
C GLN A 585 18.33 26.57 15.24
N ALA A 586 17.94 26.62 13.96
CA ALA A 586 18.77 27.19 12.90
C ALA A 586 19.04 28.70 13.10
N LYS A 587 18.06 29.43 13.66
CA LYS A 587 18.21 30.86 14.02
C LYS A 587 19.04 31.09 15.29
N LEU A 588 19.05 30.12 16.21
CA LEU A 588 19.86 30.17 17.44
C LEU A 588 21.34 29.80 17.22
N LYS A 589 21.68 29.10 16.12
CA LYS A 589 23.07 28.74 15.76
C LYS A 589 23.79 29.79 14.90
N TRP A 590 23.12 30.87 14.48
CA TRP A 590 23.77 31.97 13.77
C TRP A 590 23.89 33.21 14.67
N THR A 591 24.96 33.25 15.46
CA THR A 591 25.52 34.48 16.03
C THR A 591 26.79 34.80 15.25
N PRO A 592 26.87 35.92 14.51
CA PRO A 592 28.13 36.38 13.97
C PRO A 592 29.05 36.74 15.15
N SER A 593 30.09 35.95 15.38
CA SER A 593 31.19 36.38 16.24
C SER A 593 31.79 37.64 15.61
N GLN A 594 31.68 38.75 16.33
CA GLN A 594 32.28 40.03 15.96
C GLN A 594 33.78 39.84 15.70
N GLY A 595 34.25 40.23 14.53
CA GLY A 595 35.68 40.39 14.33
C GLY A 595 36.25 40.12 12.95
N GLN A 596 35.61 40.52 11.84
CA GLN A 596 36.38 40.89 10.66
C GLN A 596 35.64 41.91 9.79
N LYS A 597 36.28 43.07 9.67
CA LYS A 597 35.80 44.24 8.95
C LYS A 597 35.70 43.95 7.45
N ARG A 598 34.52 44.27 6.91
CA ARG A 598 34.25 44.87 5.59
C ARG A 598 35.39 44.83 4.58
N THR A 599 35.24 43.98 3.58
CA THR A 599 35.36 44.41 2.18
C THR A 599 34.23 43.79 1.37
N ASN A 600 33.76 44.57 0.39
CA ASN A 600 32.85 44.23 -0.70
C ASN A 600 31.34 44.36 -0.42
N TYR A 601 30.91 45.62 -0.42
CA TYR A 601 29.62 46.05 -0.96
C TYR A 601 29.48 45.61 -2.43
N GLN A 602 28.60 44.65 -2.67
CA GLN A 602 27.75 44.46 -3.84
C GLN A 602 26.86 43.26 -3.49
N TRP A 603 25.62 43.21 -3.99
CA TRP A 603 24.54 42.27 -3.60
C TRP A 603 23.60 42.75 -2.48
N ALA A 604 23.10 43.98 -2.62
CA ALA A 604 21.81 44.37 -2.04
C ALA A 604 21.16 45.48 -2.88
N HIS A 605 20.83 45.18 -4.14
CA HIS A 605 19.92 45.98 -4.97
C HIS A 605 19.24 45.09 -6.03
N GLY A 606 18.44 44.12 -5.58
CA GLY A 606 17.69 43.24 -6.47
C GLY A 606 16.54 42.49 -5.84
N PHE A 607 16.04 42.89 -4.67
CA PHE A 607 15.00 42.14 -3.95
C PHE A 607 13.90 43.00 -3.29
N THR A 608 13.69 44.21 -3.78
CA THR A 608 12.57 45.09 -3.38
C THR A 608 11.83 45.67 -4.60
N GLN A 609 11.62 44.86 -5.63
CA GLN A 609 10.63 45.11 -6.69
C GLN A 609 10.02 43.78 -7.16
N ALA A 610 9.20 43.17 -6.32
CA ALA A 610 8.09 42.32 -6.74
C ALA A 610 7.25 42.00 -5.50
N PHE A 611 6.00 42.46 -5.51
CA PHE A 611 4.93 42.16 -4.55
C PHE A 611 4.91 42.95 -3.24
N GLY A 612 4.47 44.21 -3.35
CA GLY A 612 3.69 44.88 -2.30
C GLY A 612 2.21 44.87 -2.68
N CYS A 613 1.36 44.30 -1.83
CA CYS A 613 -0.09 44.44 -1.91
C CYS A 613 -0.50 45.82 -1.36
N GLU A 614 -1.35 46.55 -2.06
CA GLU A 614 -2.10 47.67 -1.49
C GLU A 614 -3.57 47.62 -1.94
N ALA A 615 -4.42 47.19 -1.02
CA ALA A 615 -5.84 47.51 -1.01
C ALA A 615 -6.15 48.00 0.41
N ALA A 616 -6.08 49.31 0.63
CA ALA A 616 -6.90 50.11 1.55
C ALA A 616 -6.20 51.44 1.91
N GLY A 617 -6.46 52.49 1.13
CA GLY A 617 -6.06 53.87 1.43
C GLY A 617 -6.87 54.84 0.59
N ARG A 618 -7.87 55.45 1.21
CA ARG A 618 -8.96 56.24 0.59
C ARG A 618 -8.51 57.50 -0.14
N ILE A 619 -9.16 57.74 -1.29
CA ILE A 619 -9.78 59.00 -1.74
C ILE A 619 -9.09 60.31 -1.28
N SER A 620 -8.38 60.98 -2.20
CA SER A 620 -8.44 62.44 -2.33
C SER A 620 -7.78 62.92 -3.62
N ALA A 621 -8.36 63.99 -4.18
CA ALA A 621 -7.89 64.82 -5.30
C ALA A 621 -7.99 64.18 -6.71
N GLY A 622 -9.04 64.57 -7.43
CA GLY A 622 -9.22 64.27 -8.84
C GLY A 622 -8.36 65.14 -9.74
N GLU A 623 -8.07 64.62 -10.93
CA GLU A 623 -7.86 65.40 -12.15
C GLU A 623 -8.07 64.51 -13.38
N ARG A 624 -8.69 65.08 -14.41
CA ARG A 624 -9.03 64.46 -15.71
C ARG A 624 -7.84 64.56 -16.69
N LEU A 625 -7.98 63.82 -17.80
CA LEU A 625 -7.33 63.95 -19.13
C LEU A 625 -6.12 63.01 -19.29
N SER A 626 -5.90 62.27 -20.38
CA SER A 626 -6.54 62.18 -21.70
C SER A 626 -5.94 60.96 -22.44
N SER A 627 -6.74 60.25 -23.25
CA SER A 627 -6.21 59.42 -24.35
C SER A 627 -5.66 60.36 -25.44
N PRO A 628 -4.68 59.95 -26.30
CA PRO A 628 -5.09 59.19 -27.49
C PRO A 628 -4.03 58.32 -28.23
N LYS A 629 -4.58 57.48 -29.12
CA LYS A 629 -4.10 57.03 -30.45
C LYS A 629 -3.64 55.56 -30.65
N LEU A 630 -4.52 54.88 -31.37
CA LEU A 630 -4.34 53.69 -32.22
C LEU A 630 -3.10 53.73 -33.12
N LYS A 631 -2.58 52.53 -33.47
CA LYS A 631 -2.35 52.10 -34.86
C LYS A 631 -2.44 50.56 -35.01
N SER A 632 -3.53 50.14 -35.65
CA SER A 632 -3.72 49.10 -36.70
C SER A 632 -2.88 47.79 -36.75
N ALA A 633 -3.64 46.69 -36.93
CA ALA A 633 -3.30 45.29 -37.28
C ALA A 633 -2.73 45.10 -38.72
N PRO A 634 -2.42 43.86 -39.19
CA PRO A 634 -3.40 42.82 -39.59
C PRO A 634 -3.00 41.37 -39.16
N GLN A 635 -3.88 40.49 -38.65
CA GLN A 635 -4.86 39.57 -39.28
C GLN A 635 -4.44 38.80 -40.56
N GLY A 636 -4.57 37.46 -40.46
CA GLY A 636 -4.67 36.44 -41.52
C GLY A 636 -4.48 35.04 -40.91
N ALA A 637 -5.55 34.36 -40.45
CA ALA A 637 -6.23 33.22 -41.10
C ALA A 637 -5.41 31.89 -40.97
N GLU A 638 -5.89 30.73 -40.53
CA GLU A 638 -7.19 30.09 -40.75
C GLU A 638 -7.59 29.13 -39.60
N VAL A 639 -8.91 28.96 -39.49
CA VAL A 639 -9.65 28.01 -38.67
C VAL A 639 -9.84 26.72 -39.47
N CYS A 640 -9.73 25.56 -38.82
CA CYS A 640 -10.34 24.31 -39.32
C CYS A 640 -11.05 23.59 -38.17
N HIS A 641 -12.38 23.56 -38.26
CA HIS A 641 -13.28 22.66 -37.55
C HIS A 641 -13.67 21.51 -38.48
N SER A 642 -13.60 20.27 -38.00
CA SER A 642 -14.45 19.13 -38.41
C SER A 642 -14.32 18.06 -37.31
N SER A 643 -15.29 17.81 -36.41
CA SER A 643 -16.53 17.01 -36.57
C SER A 643 -16.36 15.73 -37.38
N GLY A 644 -16.51 14.56 -36.73
CA GLY A 644 -16.99 13.36 -37.41
C GLY A 644 -16.61 11.98 -36.84
N VAL A 645 -17.51 11.44 -36.01
CA VAL A 645 -18.09 10.07 -36.04
C VAL A 645 -17.21 8.80 -35.78
N TRP A 646 -17.65 8.06 -34.74
CA TRP A 646 -17.32 6.71 -34.23
C TRP A 646 -16.10 6.53 -33.32
#